data_AF-A0A445J0M8-F1
#
_entry.id   AF-A0A445J0M8-F1
#
_cell.length_a   1.000
_cell.length_b   1.000
_cell.length_c   1.000
_cell.angle_alpha   90.00
_cell.angle_beta   90.00
_cell.angle_gamma   90.00
#
_symmetry.space_group_name_H-M   'P 1'
#
loop_
_entity.id
_entity.type
_entity.pdbx_description
1 polymer ?
#
loop_
_entity_poly.entity_id
_entity_poly.type
_entity_poly.pdbx_seq_one_letter_code
_entity_poly.pdbx_strand_id
1 'polypeptide(L)'
;MKQNCFHSYVFTYSNTKGKFTSVVVDPSNLSDGLHYFEVYGVDCKAPWRGPLFRIPITITKPKAVTNQPPQISFSKMLFQPGHIERRYIEVPHGASWAEVTMKTSGFDTARRFYVDAVQLCPLRRPLKWETSVNFPSPAAKSFAFRVVSGQTLELVISQFWSSGMGSHETASVDFEVVFHGIKVNQEEVILDGSDAPVRIDAETLVVSEELAPVAILNKIRVPYRPIDSKIIALSTDRDKLPSGKQILALTLTYNIKLEDGAQIKPHIPLLNDRIYDTKFESQFYMISDSNKRVYSSGDVYPSSSNLPKGEYILQLYLRHDNVQILEKMRHLVLFIERNLEEKDVIRLSFFSQPDGPLMGNGSFKSLSLVPGIKEGIYLGPPPKEKLPKNSPQGSVLLGAISYGKLSFAGQGENKNPEKHPASYHISYIVPPNKIDEDKGKGSSLSSKKNVSERLKEEVRDAKLKVLASLKQETDEERLEWKELSALLKLEYPKYTPLLAMILEGLVSRSNVIDKIHHDEEVVGAANEVINSIDREELAKFFALKNDPEDEEAENIRKKMELTRDQLADALYQKGLALAEIESLKDEDKSPTLAATKGTKEDIENKKSTDGRSQGDLFEENFKELKKWVNVKSSKYGILLVTRERRSQRLGTALKVLCDIIQDDAEAAKKKFYELKLSLLDEIGWTHLAAYERQWMHVRFPPSLPLF
;
A
#
# COMPACT_ATOMS: atom_id res chain seq x y z
N MET A 1 20.75 13.01 -59.41
CA MET A 1 22.07 12.38 -59.24
C MET A 1 22.13 11.75 -57.86
N LYS A 2 22.13 10.42 -57.75
CA LYS A 2 22.38 9.72 -56.48
C LYS A 2 23.88 9.76 -56.22
N GLN A 3 24.36 10.71 -55.41
CA GLN A 3 25.74 10.66 -54.91
C GLN A 3 25.81 9.52 -53.88
N ASN A 4 26.67 8.54 -54.15
CA ASN A 4 26.88 7.38 -53.30
C ASN A 4 27.39 7.83 -51.92
N CYS A 5 26.54 7.74 -50.90
CA CYS A 5 26.92 7.99 -49.48
C CYS A 5 27.66 6.80 -48.85
N PHE A 6 28.00 5.78 -49.66
CA PHE A 6 28.64 4.55 -49.22
C PHE A 6 29.80 4.20 -50.14
N HIS A 7 30.96 3.97 -49.54
CA HIS A 7 32.03 3.22 -50.17
C HIS A 7 32.00 1.80 -49.61
N SER A 8 31.36 0.88 -50.33
CA SER A 8 31.46 -0.55 -50.04
C SER A 8 32.40 -1.19 -51.06
N TYR A 9 33.51 -1.74 -50.58
CA TYR A 9 34.37 -2.57 -51.41
C TYR A 9 33.73 -3.96 -51.54
N VAL A 10 33.72 -4.53 -52.75
CA VAL A 10 33.27 -5.91 -52.99
C VAL A 10 34.27 -6.84 -52.31
N PHE A 11 33.81 -7.62 -51.32
CA PHE A 11 34.65 -8.56 -50.59
C PHE A 11 34.12 -9.99 -50.69
N THR A 12 35.03 -10.92 -50.95
CA THR A 12 34.81 -12.36 -50.96
C THR A 12 34.94 -12.93 -49.55
N TYR A 13 33.88 -13.58 -49.05
CA TYR A 13 33.90 -14.30 -47.78
C TYR A 13 34.58 -15.67 -47.99
N SER A 14 35.60 -16.00 -47.18
CA SER A 14 36.25 -17.31 -47.17
C SER A 14 36.07 -18.02 -45.83
N ASN A 15 36.14 -19.35 -45.88
CA ASN A 15 35.53 -20.32 -44.95
C ASN A 15 36.22 -20.47 -43.57
N THR A 16 36.90 -19.45 -43.05
CA THR A 16 37.68 -19.57 -41.80
C THR A 16 37.38 -18.44 -40.82
N LYS A 17 36.82 -18.83 -39.65
CA LYS A 17 36.63 -18.12 -38.36
C LYS A 17 36.37 -16.61 -38.42
N GLY A 18 35.18 -16.21 -37.93
CA GLY A 18 34.63 -14.86 -37.78
C GLY A 18 35.64 -13.71 -37.93
N LYS A 19 35.82 -13.23 -39.16
CA LYS A 19 36.53 -11.99 -39.44
C LYS A 19 35.55 -10.82 -39.34
N PHE A 20 35.91 -9.80 -38.57
CA PHE A 20 35.19 -8.54 -38.51
C PHE A 20 35.45 -7.75 -39.79
N THR A 21 34.38 -7.25 -40.43
CA THR A 21 34.46 -6.37 -41.59
C THR A 21 34.06 -4.97 -41.18
N SER A 22 34.88 -3.97 -41.49
CA SER A 22 34.57 -2.57 -41.23
C SER A 22 33.63 -2.02 -42.31
N VAL A 23 32.53 -1.39 -41.89
CA VAL A 23 31.62 -0.62 -42.74
C VAL A 23 31.83 0.86 -42.40
N VAL A 24 32.13 1.69 -43.41
CA VAL A 24 32.29 3.13 -43.25
C VAL A 24 31.04 3.84 -43.75
N VAL A 25 30.49 4.73 -42.93
CA VAL A 25 29.27 5.51 -43.21
C VAL A 25 29.64 7.00 -43.24
N ASP A 26 29.34 7.69 -44.34
CA ASP A 26 29.55 9.13 -44.50
C ASP A 26 28.19 9.87 -44.60
N PRO A 27 27.72 10.53 -43.51
CA PRO A 27 26.44 11.23 -43.49
C PRO A 27 26.50 12.69 -43.97
N SER A 28 27.66 13.17 -44.43
CA SER A 28 27.91 14.60 -44.68
C SER A 28 26.93 15.20 -45.71
N ASN A 29 26.65 14.46 -46.78
CA ASN A 29 25.80 14.91 -47.88
C ASN A 29 24.30 14.56 -47.72
N LEU A 30 23.91 13.91 -46.61
CA LEU A 30 22.50 13.63 -46.35
C LEU A 30 21.75 14.92 -46.00
N SER A 31 20.50 15.04 -46.40
CA SER A 31 19.61 16.09 -45.90
C SER A 31 19.15 15.77 -44.47
N ASP A 32 18.57 16.74 -43.76
CA ASP A 32 17.88 16.47 -42.50
C ASP A 32 16.76 15.43 -42.73
N GLY A 33 16.59 14.51 -41.78
CA GLY A 33 15.59 13.44 -41.87
C GLY A 33 16.12 12.04 -41.56
N LEU A 34 15.30 11.05 -41.88
CA LEU A 34 15.60 9.62 -41.75
C LEU A 34 16.11 9.08 -43.08
N HIS A 35 17.23 8.37 -43.06
CA HIS A 35 17.81 7.71 -44.23
C HIS A 35 18.07 6.25 -43.92
N TYR A 36 17.71 5.37 -44.86
CA TYR A 36 17.84 3.92 -44.71
C TYR A 36 18.67 3.33 -45.84
N PHE A 37 19.62 2.49 -45.46
CA PHE A 37 20.51 1.77 -46.36
C PHE A 37 20.72 0.34 -45.87
N GLU A 38 21.16 -0.56 -46.74
CA GLU A 38 21.43 -1.95 -46.39
C GLU A 38 22.71 -2.43 -47.06
N VAL A 39 23.50 -3.24 -46.34
CA VAL A 39 24.58 -4.04 -46.93
C VAL A 39 24.11 -5.48 -47.06
N TYR A 40 24.19 -6.04 -48.27
CA TYR A 40 23.75 -7.40 -48.56
C TYR A 40 24.90 -8.39 -48.55
N GLY A 41 24.73 -9.50 -47.84
CA GLY A 41 25.55 -10.70 -48.01
C GLY A 41 24.88 -11.65 -49.00
N VAL A 42 25.50 -11.91 -50.15
CA VAL A 42 24.97 -12.81 -51.19
C VAL A 42 25.89 -14.00 -51.42
N ASP A 43 25.30 -15.15 -51.77
CA ASP A 43 26.08 -16.29 -52.27
C ASP A 43 26.55 -16.00 -53.69
N CYS A 44 27.86 -15.82 -53.88
CA CYS A 44 28.45 -15.57 -55.19
C CYS A 44 28.18 -16.69 -56.22
N LYS A 45 27.96 -17.94 -55.78
CA LYS A 45 27.67 -19.08 -56.65
C LYS A 45 26.17 -19.22 -56.96
N ALA A 46 25.31 -18.64 -56.13
CA ALA A 46 23.86 -18.67 -56.32
C ALA A 46 23.19 -17.31 -56.02
N PRO A 47 23.52 -16.22 -56.75
CA PRO A 47 22.97 -14.89 -56.47
C PRO A 47 21.44 -14.81 -56.61
N TRP A 48 20.85 -15.70 -57.41
CA TRP A 48 19.40 -15.82 -57.63
C TRP A 48 18.61 -16.13 -56.36
N ARG A 49 19.27 -16.60 -55.28
CA ARG A 49 18.64 -16.82 -53.97
C ARG A 49 18.39 -15.52 -53.20
N GLY A 50 18.93 -14.40 -53.65
CA GLY A 50 18.87 -13.12 -52.96
C GLY A 50 19.85 -13.05 -51.76
N PRO A 51 19.69 -12.05 -50.88
CA PRO A 51 20.58 -11.86 -49.74
C PRO A 51 20.39 -12.95 -48.68
N LEU A 52 21.49 -13.61 -48.30
CA LEU A 52 21.55 -14.54 -47.17
C LEU A 52 21.38 -13.81 -45.83
N PHE A 53 21.92 -12.59 -45.75
CA PHE A 53 21.73 -11.69 -44.63
C PHE A 53 21.78 -10.23 -45.09
N ARG A 54 21.25 -9.33 -44.25
CA ARG A 54 21.25 -7.89 -44.46
C ARG A 54 21.81 -7.20 -43.21
N ILE A 55 22.62 -6.17 -43.42
CA ILE A 55 23.05 -5.26 -42.35
C ILE A 55 22.31 -3.94 -42.58
N PRO A 56 21.26 -3.65 -41.79
CA PRO A 56 20.51 -2.40 -41.91
C PRO A 56 21.32 -1.24 -41.32
N ILE A 57 21.35 -0.12 -42.04
CA ILE A 57 22.01 1.12 -41.63
C ILE A 57 20.96 2.23 -41.69
N THR A 58 20.54 2.67 -40.51
CA THR A 58 19.58 3.76 -40.35
C THR A 58 20.31 4.98 -39.81
N ILE A 59 20.19 6.11 -40.51
CA ILE A 59 20.83 7.38 -40.13
C ILE A 59 19.73 8.41 -39.93
N THR A 60 19.66 8.98 -38.73
CA THR A 60 18.82 10.14 -38.42
C THR A 60 19.71 11.39 -38.44
N LYS A 61 19.50 12.28 -39.41
CA LYS A 61 20.17 13.58 -39.46
C LYS A 61 19.22 14.65 -38.89
N PRO A 62 19.43 15.13 -37.66
CA PRO A 62 18.55 16.10 -37.04
C PRO A 62 18.73 17.49 -37.66
N LYS A 63 17.64 18.28 -37.66
CA LYS A 63 17.69 19.69 -37.99
C LYS A 63 18.21 20.48 -36.78
N ALA A 64 19.26 21.26 -37.00
CA ALA A 64 19.83 22.14 -35.98
C ALA A 64 18.87 23.29 -35.62
N VAL A 65 18.89 23.71 -34.35
CA VAL A 65 18.13 24.86 -33.85
C VAL A 65 19.05 26.06 -33.73
N THR A 66 18.92 27.02 -34.65
CA THR A 66 19.84 28.18 -34.76
C THR A 66 19.25 29.50 -34.27
N ASN A 67 17.97 29.54 -33.92
CA ASN A 67 17.28 30.75 -33.49
C ASN A 67 17.64 31.14 -32.04
N GLN A 68 17.52 32.42 -31.71
CA GLN A 68 17.59 32.95 -30.34
C GLN A 68 16.33 33.79 -30.07
N PRO A 69 15.42 33.39 -29.16
CA PRO A 69 15.45 32.17 -28.32
C PRO A 69 15.43 30.87 -29.14
N PRO A 70 15.87 29.73 -28.56
CA PRO A 70 16.03 28.43 -29.21
C PRO A 70 14.66 27.86 -29.61
N GLN A 71 14.23 28.23 -30.81
CA GLN A 71 12.92 27.88 -31.34
C GLN A 71 13.05 27.28 -32.73
N ILE A 72 12.20 26.31 -33.04
CA ILE A 72 12.02 25.77 -34.38
C ILE A 72 10.54 25.70 -34.74
N SER A 73 10.20 26.13 -35.95
CA SER A 73 8.83 26.12 -36.46
C SER A 73 8.73 25.32 -37.76
N PHE A 74 7.65 24.56 -37.88
CA PHE A 74 7.25 23.84 -39.08
C PHE A 74 5.87 24.36 -39.50
N SER A 75 5.82 25.09 -40.61
CA SER A 75 4.58 25.72 -41.08
C SER A 75 3.94 24.93 -42.20
N LYS A 76 2.61 25.00 -42.28
CA LYS A 76 1.78 24.47 -43.37
C LYS A 76 2.03 22.99 -43.66
N MET A 77 2.15 22.18 -42.61
CA MET A 77 2.20 20.72 -42.76
C MET A 77 0.81 20.20 -43.10
N LEU A 78 0.67 19.55 -44.25
CA LEU A 78 -0.62 19.08 -44.76
C LEU A 78 -0.86 17.64 -44.33
N PHE A 79 -2.03 17.35 -43.79
CA PHE A 79 -2.42 16.04 -43.30
C PHE A 79 -3.69 15.54 -43.99
N GLN A 80 -3.57 14.30 -44.49
CA GLN A 80 -4.69 13.47 -44.90
C GLN A 80 -4.92 12.37 -43.85
N PRO A 81 -6.10 11.72 -43.83
CA PRO A 81 -6.36 10.64 -42.89
C PRO A 81 -5.31 9.52 -42.99
N GLY A 82 -4.64 9.20 -41.88
CA GLY A 82 -3.57 8.21 -41.82
C GLY A 82 -2.17 8.75 -42.16
N HIS A 83 -2.04 10.01 -42.55
CA HIS A 83 -0.74 10.63 -42.85
C HIS A 83 0.11 10.79 -41.58
N ILE A 84 1.42 10.53 -41.71
CA ILE A 84 2.40 10.59 -40.63
C ILE A 84 3.57 11.47 -41.06
N GLU A 85 3.82 12.53 -40.30
CA GLU A 85 4.98 13.40 -40.45
C GLU A 85 5.97 13.13 -39.32
N ARG A 86 7.25 12.95 -39.66
CA ARG A 86 8.35 12.76 -38.70
C ARG A 86 9.37 13.88 -38.85
N ARG A 87 9.74 14.52 -37.74
CA ARG A 87 10.76 15.57 -37.68
C ARG A 87 11.83 15.15 -36.70
N TYR A 88 13.09 15.28 -37.10
CA TYR A 88 14.25 15.03 -36.25
C TYR A 88 14.88 16.36 -35.92
N ILE A 89 15.02 16.67 -34.63
CA ILE A 89 15.46 17.97 -34.13
C ILE A 89 16.65 17.75 -33.21
N GLU A 90 17.69 18.56 -33.36
CA GLU A 90 18.82 18.56 -32.44
C GLU A 90 18.43 19.37 -31.21
N VAL A 91 18.32 18.71 -30.05
CA VAL A 91 17.94 19.41 -28.81
C VAL A 91 19.11 20.31 -28.38
N PRO A 92 18.89 21.63 -28.23
CA PRO A 92 19.93 22.57 -27.83
C PRO A 92 20.63 22.18 -26.54
N HIS A 93 21.93 22.48 -26.47
CA HIS A 93 22.69 22.22 -25.25
C HIS A 93 22.15 23.04 -24.08
N GLY A 94 21.81 22.38 -22.97
CA GLY A 94 21.23 22.99 -21.78
C GLY A 94 19.71 22.96 -21.70
N ALA A 95 19.01 22.53 -22.75
CA ALA A 95 17.57 22.34 -22.70
C ALA A 95 17.19 21.10 -21.87
N SER A 96 16.14 21.21 -21.05
CA SER A 96 15.59 20.13 -20.22
C SER A 96 14.08 19.90 -20.40
N TRP A 97 13.35 20.88 -20.95
CA TRP A 97 12.00 20.67 -21.48
C TRP A 97 11.78 21.44 -22.77
N ALA A 98 10.75 21.04 -23.51
CA ALA A 98 10.27 21.77 -24.66
C ALA A 98 8.80 22.13 -24.45
N GLU A 99 8.44 23.36 -24.84
CA GLU A 99 7.05 23.79 -24.98
C GLU A 99 6.69 23.81 -26.46
N VAL A 100 5.54 23.23 -26.76
CA VAL A 100 5.11 22.96 -28.12
C VAL A 100 3.75 23.56 -28.34
N THR A 101 3.59 24.35 -29.40
CA THR A 101 2.31 24.91 -29.82
C THR A 101 1.92 24.39 -31.19
N MET A 102 0.80 23.67 -31.24
CA MET A 102 0.19 23.13 -32.44
C MET A 102 -1.02 23.97 -32.82
N LYS A 103 -0.99 24.60 -33.99
CA LYS A 103 -2.09 25.38 -34.57
C LYS A 103 -2.63 24.66 -35.79
N THR A 104 -3.91 24.35 -35.79
CA THR A 104 -4.55 23.60 -36.87
C THR A 104 -5.48 24.51 -37.67
N SER A 105 -5.53 24.35 -38.99
CA SER A 105 -6.37 25.14 -39.91
C SER A 105 -6.80 24.32 -41.13
N GLY A 106 -7.71 24.85 -41.96
CA GLY A 106 -8.07 24.24 -43.25
C GLY A 106 -8.93 22.97 -43.15
N PHE A 107 -9.77 22.84 -42.13
CA PHE A 107 -10.77 21.77 -42.06
C PHE A 107 -12.06 22.23 -41.40
N ASP A 108 -13.18 21.64 -41.83
CA ASP A 108 -14.56 21.90 -41.43
C ASP A 108 -15.15 20.87 -40.44
N THR A 109 -14.49 19.73 -40.32
CA THR A 109 -14.96 18.55 -39.58
C THR A 109 -13.91 18.09 -38.57
N ALA A 110 -14.34 17.50 -37.46
CA ALA A 110 -13.42 17.20 -36.37
C ALA A 110 -12.21 16.34 -36.80
N ARG A 111 -11.00 16.78 -36.43
CA ARG A 111 -9.73 16.09 -36.69
C ARG A 111 -9.13 15.56 -35.39
N ARG A 112 -8.59 14.34 -35.41
CA ARG A 112 -7.83 13.77 -34.29
C ARG A 112 -6.39 13.62 -34.72
N PHE A 113 -5.46 14.18 -33.94
CA PHE A 113 -4.04 14.03 -34.15
C PHE A 113 -3.40 13.26 -33.01
N TYR A 114 -2.38 12.46 -33.33
CA TYR A 114 -1.44 11.89 -32.37
C TYR A 114 -0.12 12.62 -32.50
N VAL A 115 0.42 13.06 -31.36
CA VAL A 115 1.74 13.67 -31.27
C VAL A 115 2.61 12.77 -30.39
N ASP A 116 3.75 12.35 -30.90
CA ASP A 116 4.70 11.48 -30.22
C ASP A 116 6.09 12.12 -30.25
N ALA A 117 6.78 12.14 -29.11
CA ALA A 117 8.09 12.71 -28.91
C ALA A 117 9.01 11.65 -28.29
N VAL A 118 10.06 11.25 -29.02
CA VAL A 118 10.96 10.16 -28.64
C VAL A 118 12.41 10.62 -28.66
N GLN A 119 13.16 10.29 -27.60
CA GLN A 119 14.62 10.38 -27.58
C GLN A 119 15.22 9.03 -27.19
N LEU A 120 16.19 8.59 -27.99
CA LEU A 120 16.98 7.39 -27.71
C LEU A 120 18.22 7.80 -26.90
N CYS A 121 18.20 7.51 -25.60
CA CYS A 121 19.36 7.71 -24.75
C CYS A 121 20.21 6.43 -24.68
N PRO A 122 21.55 6.51 -24.75
CA PRO A 122 22.41 5.33 -24.69
C PRO A 122 22.14 4.46 -23.45
N LEU A 123 22.00 3.14 -23.67
CA LEU A 123 21.81 2.11 -22.63
C LEU A 123 20.60 2.36 -21.70
N ARG A 124 19.60 3.12 -22.16
CA ARG A 124 18.37 3.40 -21.43
C ARG A 124 17.16 3.03 -22.28
N ARG A 125 16.02 2.84 -21.62
CA ARG A 125 14.73 2.78 -22.33
C ARG A 125 14.52 4.13 -23.06
N PRO A 126 13.87 4.12 -24.25
CA PRO A 126 13.52 5.35 -24.95
C PRO A 126 12.75 6.31 -24.04
N LEU A 127 13.16 7.58 -23.99
CA LEU A 127 12.37 8.62 -23.36
C LEU A 127 11.23 8.95 -24.33
N LYS A 128 10.00 8.66 -23.92
CA LYS A 128 8.81 8.79 -24.76
C LYS A 128 7.77 9.69 -24.08
N TRP A 129 7.18 10.59 -24.86
CA TRP A 129 5.99 11.35 -24.51
C TRP A 129 5.00 11.28 -25.67
N GLU A 130 3.75 10.95 -25.40
CA GLU A 130 2.72 10.86 -26.43
C GLU A 130 1.40 11.47 -25.95
N THR A 131 0.64 12.04 -26.89
CA THR A 131 -0.71 12.54 -26.62
C THR A 131 -1.61 12.37 -27.84
N SER A 132 -2.91 12.27 -27.59
CA SER A 132 -3.93 12.29 -28.64
C SER A 132 -4.85 13.49 -28.43
N VAL A 133 -5.07 14.25 -29.50
CA VAL A 133 -5.70 15.56 -29.42
C VAL A 133 -6.83 15.65 -30.45
N ASN A 134 -8.04 15.89 -29.96
CA ASN A 134 -9.19 16.15 -30.80
C ASN A 134 -9.35 17.66 -31.03
N PHE A 135 -9.56 18.04 -32.28
CA PHE A 135 -9.88 19.40 -32.72
C PHE A 135 -11.26 19.36 -33.39
N PRO A 136 -12.33 19.77 -32.68
CA PRO A 136 -13.67 19.88 -33.26
C PRO A 136 -13.71 20.87 -34.43
N SER A 137 -12.90 21.93 -34.32
CA SER A 137 -12.68 22.98 -35.31
C SER A 137 -11.22 23.45 -35.24
N PRO A 138 -10.73 24.22 -36.23
CA PRO A 138 -9.41 24.86 -36.21
C PRO A 138 -9.13 25.61 -34.90
N ALA A 139 -8.11 25.18 -34.16
CA ALA A 139 -7.68 25.82 -32.92
C ALA A 139 -6.18 25.65 -32.66
N ALA A 140 -5.69 26.32 -31.61
CA ALA A 140 -4.34 26.17 -31.09
C ALA A 140 -4.36 25.35 -29.79
N LYS A 141 -3.38 24.47 -29.60
CA LYS A 141 -3.13 23.77 -28.33
C LYS A 141 -1.64 23.72 -28.03
N SER A 142 -1.31 23.89 -26.76
CA SER A 142 0.06 23.85 -26.27
C SER A 142 0.28 22.67 -25.33
N PHE A 143 1.49 22.11 -25.38
CA PHE A 143 1.93 20.97 -24.59
C PHE A 143 3.35 21.21 -24.12
N ALA A 144 3.78 20.48 -23.09
CA ALA A 144 5.17 20.47 -22.67
C ALA A 144 5.62 19.05 -22.32
N PHE A 145 6.87 18.73 -22.64
CA PHE A 145 7.47 17.43 -22.36
C PHE A 145 8.97 17.53 -22.10
N ARG A 146 9.51 16.53 -21.41
CA ARG A 146 10.92 16.48 -21.05
C ARG A 146 11.77 16.28 -22.29
N VAL A 147 12.92 16.97 -22.35
CA VAL A 147 13.95 16.69 -23.35
C VAL A 147 15.31 16.52 -22.69
N VAL A 148 16.19 15.77 -23.35
CA VAL A 148 17.58 15.57 -22.96
C VAL A 148 18.47 16.39 -23.91
N SER A 149 19.22 17.32 -23.33
CA SER A 149 20.21 18.17 -23.99
C SER A 149 21.17 17.37 -24.88
N GLY A 150 21.40 17.85 -26.11
CA GLY A 150 22.39 17.28 -27.04
C GLY A 150 22.00 15.93 -27.66
N GLN A 151 20.78 15.45 -27.41
CA GLN A 151 20.25 14.24 -28.03
C GLN A 151 19.28 14.59 -29.17
N THR A 152 19.15 13.71 -30.16
CA THR A 152 18.15 13.88 -31.22
C THR A 152 16.74 13.61 -30.68
N LEU A 153 15.82 14.55 -30.90
CA LEU A 153 14.39 14.40 -30.68
C LEU A 153 13.71 13.98 -31.97
N GLU A 154 13.06 12.83 -31.98
CA GLU A 154 12.06 12.47 -32.99
C GLU A 154 10.70 12.98 -32.54
N LEU A 155 10.11 13.86 -33.33
CA LEU A 155 8.78 14.39 -33.14
C LEU A 155 7.89 13.90 -34.29
N VAL A 156 6.87 13.13 -33.97
CA VAL A 156 5.93 12.54 -34.91
C VAL A 156 4.56 13.18 -34.72
N ILE A 157 3.95 13.61 -35.82
CA ILE A 157 2.57 14.09 -35.84
C ILE A 157 1.84 13.21 -36.85
N SER A 158 0.67 12.70 -36.48
CA SER A 158 -0.14 11.91 -37.39
C SER A 158 -1.62 12.23 -37.24
N GLN A 159 -2.35 12.20 -38.35
CA GLN A 159 -3.81 12.31 -38.32
C GLN A 159 -4.42 10.92 -38.21
N PHE A 160 -5.34 10.72 -37.27
CA PHE A 160 -6.06 9.46 -37.13
C PHE A 160 -6.88 9.15 -38.39
N TRP A 161 -6.75 7.92 -38.89
CA TRP A 161 -7.27 7.50 -40.19
C TRP A 161 -8.78 7.68 -40.36
N SER A 162 -9.58 7.59 -39.28
CA SER A 162 -11.04 7.76 -39.36
C SER A 162 -11.50 9.19 -39.04
N SER A 163 -10.57 10.11 -38.77
CA SER A 163 -10.92 11.51 -38.49
C SER A 163 -11.06 12.32 -39.77
N GLY A 164 -12.11 13.12 -39.86
CA GLY A 164 -12.44 13.88 -41.07
C GLY A 164 -13.05 13.07 -42.22
N MET A 165 -13.56 11.87 -41.95
CA MET A 165 -14.30 11.09 -42.94
C MET A 165 -15.47 11.91 -43.51
N GLY A 166 -15.58 11.96 -44.84
CA GLY A 166 -16.62 12.70 -45.56
C GLY A 166 -16.28 14.14 -45.92
N SER A 167 -15.11 14.66 -45.48
CA SER A 167 -14.59 15.97 -45.89
C SER A 167 -13.45 15.82 -46.89
N HIS A 168 -13.45 16.66 -47.93
CA HIS A 168 -12.37 16.74 -48.92
C HIS A 168 -11.26 17.71 -48.48
N GLU A 169 -11.42 18.39 -47.35
CA GLU A 169 -10.49 19.40 -46.86
C GLU A 169 -9.28 18.75 -46.17
N THR A 170 -8.09 19.22 -46.57
CA THR A 170 -6.80 18.77 -46.02
C THR A 170 -6.44 19.64 -44.83
N ALA A 171 -6.28 19.04 -43.67
CA ALA A 171 -5.91 19.78 -42.47
C ALA A 171 -4.48 20.31 -42.61
N SER A 172 -4.28 21.58 -42.29
CA SER A 172 -2.97 22.21 -42.21
C SER A 172 -2.58 22.39 -40.75
N VAL A 173 -1.33 22.09 -40.42
CA VAL A 173 -0.78 22.23 -39.07
C VAL A 173 0.47 23.11 -39.12
N ASP A 174 0.46 24.18 -38.32
CA ASP A 174 1.65 24.90 -37.93
C ASP A 174 2.09 24.40 -36.56
N PHE A 175 3.38 24.10 -36.42
CA PHE A 175 3.92 23.49 -35.21
C PHE A 175 5.19 24.23 -34.79
N GLU A 176 5.18 24.72 -33.56
CA GLU A 176 6.24 25.54 -32.99
C GLU A 176 6.77 24.85 -31.74
N VAL A 177 8.09 24.71 -31.65
CA VAL A 177 8.80 24.09 -30.52
C VAL A 177 9.78 25.10 -29.96
N VAL A 178 9.61 25.44 -28.68
CA VAL A 178 10.48 26.33 -27.92
C VAL A 178 11.19 25.51 -26.86
N PHE A 179 12.52 25.60 -26.83
CA PHE A 179 13.33 24.86 -25.88
C PHE A 179 13.68 25.71 -24.66
N HIS A 180 13.59 25.09 -23.49
CA HIS A 180 13.82 25.74 -22.21
C HIS A 180 14.73 24.87 -21.36
N GLY A 181 15.43 25.47 -20.39
CA GLY A 181 16.23 24.67 -19.50
C GLY A 181 16.87 25.38 -18.32
N ILE A 182 16.73 24.75 -17.16
CA ILE A 182 17.48 25.06 -15.95
C ILE A 182 18.31 23.81 -15.62
N LYS A 183 19.62 23.94 -15.80
CA LYS A 183 20.57 22.90 -15.44
C LYS A 183 20.91 23.04 -13.96
N VAL A 184 20.91 21.91 -13.28
CA VAL A 184 21.27 21.81 -11.86
C VAL A 184 22.48 20.90 -11.67
N ASN A 185 23.19 21.07 -10.56
CA ASN A 185 24.33 20.23 -10.20
C ASN A 185 23.95 18.77 -9.85
N GLN A 186 22.69 18.50 -9.48
CA GLN A 186 22.19 17.18 -9.07
C GLN A 186 20.81 16.89 -9.68
N GLU A 187 20.69 15.83 -10.47
CA GLU A 187 19.39 15.37 -11.02
C GLU A 187 18.58 14.51 -10.02
N GLU A 188 19.23 13.93 -9.01
CA GLU A 188 18.58 13.24 -7.90
C GLU A 188 18.99 13.92 -6.60
N VAL A 189 18.01 14.46 -5.88
CA VAL A 189 18.26 15.17 -4.61
C VAL A 189 17.98 14.21 -3.46
N ILE A 190 18.99 13.97 -2.63
CA ILE A 190 18.88 13.12 -1.44
C ILE A 190 19.11 13.99 -0.21
N LEU A 191 18.09 14.09 0.64
CA LEU A 191 18.18 14.73 1.94
C LEU A 191 18.39 13.64 3.00
N ASP A 192 19.53 13.63 3.67
CA ASP A 192 19.70 12.82 4.88
C ASP A 192 19.17 13.63 6.07
N GLY A 193 18.20 13.09 6.80
CA GLY A 193 17.66 13.75 7.99
C GLY A 193 18.65 13.95 9.14
N SER A 194 19.86 13.39 9.02
CA SER A 194 20.98 13.55 9.95
C SER A 194 22.05 14.54 9.46
N ASP A 195 21.94 15.04 8.21
CA ASP A 195 22.95 15.88 7.56
C ASP A 195 22.46 17.33 7.35
N ALA A 196 23.35 18.18 6.84
CA ALA A 196 23.10 19.58 6.54
C ALA A 196 22.14 19.76 5.33
N PRO A 197 21.50 20.95 5.20
CA PRO A 197 20.71 21.30 4.02
C PRO A 197 21.49 21.12 2.71
N VAL A 198 20.82 20.64 1.67
CA VAL A 198 21.45 20.36 0.37
C VAL A 198 21.52 21.64 -0.47
N ARG A 199 22.73 21.98 -0.95
CA ARG A 199 22.95 23.08 -1.88
C ARG A 199 22.70 22.65 -3.33
N ILE A 200 21.85 23.39 -4.02
CA ILE A 200 21.54 23.24 -5.44
C ILE A 200 22.08 24.46 -6.17
N ASP A 201 22.99 24.24 -7.12
CA ASP A 201 23.45 25.28 -8.02
C ASP A 201 22.67 25.17 -9.33
N ALA A 202 21.88 26.19 -9.65
CA ALA A 202 21.07 26.27 -10.84
C ALA A 202 21.65 27.28 -11.84
N GLU A 203 21.70 26.91 -13.11
CA GLU A 203 22.11 27.79 -14.21
C GLU A 203 21.19 27.57 -15.41
N THR A 204 20.98 28.62 -16.21
CA THR A 204 20.45 28.46 -17.57
C THR A 204 21.58 28.67 -18.57
N LEU A 205 21.55 27.90 -19.67
CA LEU A 205 22.55 27.99 -20.75
C LEU A 205 21.98 28.52 -22.05
N VAL A 206 20.64 28.56 -22.17
CA VAL A 206 19.98 28.79 -23.47
C VAL A 206 19.29 30.14 -23.52
N VAL A 207 18.43 30.43 -22.55
CA VAL A 207 17.66 31.68 -22.45
C VAL A 207 17.51 32.10 -21.00
N SER A 208 17.16 33.36 -20.76
CA SER A 208 16.78 33.78 -19.42
C SER A 208 15.54 33.03 -18.96
N GLU A 209 15.58 32.46 -17.75
CA GLU A 209 14.52 31.64 -17.18
C GLU A 209 14.15 32.12 -15.78
N GLU A 210 12.91 31.92 -15.34
CA GLU A 210 12.54 32.15 -13.94
C GLU A 210 12.82 30.88 -13.13
N LEU A 211 13.83 30.95 -12.25
CA LEU A 211 14.08 29.94 -11.23
C LEU A 211 13.03 30.08 -10.13
N ALA A 212 12.06 29.16 -10.09
CA ALA A 212 10.99 29.11 -9.10
C ALA A 212 10.83 27.65 -8.61
N PRO A 213 11.67 27.22 -7.66
CA PRO A 213 11.76 25.84 -7.25
C PRO A 213 10.57 25.41 -6.39
N VAL A 214 10.11 24.18 -6.61
CA VAL A 214 9.03 23.55 -5.84
C VAL A 214 9.43 22.12 -5.56
N ALA A 215 9.34 21.69 -4.30
CA ALA A 215 9.64 20.32 -3.89
C ALA A 215 8.58 19.79 -2.93
N ILE A 216 8.13 18.56 -3.18
CA ILE A 216 7.16 17.86 -2.35
C ILE A 216 7.65 16.44 -2.04
N LEU A 217 7.31 15.95 -0.86
CA LEU A 217 7.38 14.55 -0.48
C LEU A 217 5.95 14.07 -0.24
N ASN A 218 5.48 13.16 -1.09
CA ASN A 218 4.08 12.69 -1.13
C ASN A 218 3.96 11.18 -0.98
N LYS A 219 5.08 10.45 -0.87
CA LYS A 219 5.10 9.01 -0.66
C LYS A 219 6.09 8.64 0.42
N ILE A 220 5.87 7.50 1.07
CA ILE A 220 6.81 6.86 1.97
C ILE A 220 7.11 5.45 1.48
N ARG A 221 8.38 5.08 1.52
CA ARG A 221 8.87 3.75 1.18
C ARG A 221 9.48 3.11 2.41
N VAL A 222 8.88 2.02 2.87
CA VAL A 222 9.29 1.30 4.07
C VAL A 222 9.96 -0.03 3.69
N PRO A 223 11.18 -0.32 4.16
CA PRO A 223 11.86 -1.59 3.88
C PRO A 223 11.36 -2.73 4.78
N TYR A 224 11.21 -3.91 4.19
CA TYR A 224 10.83 -5.16 4.85
C TYR A 224 11.83 -6.27 4.52
N ARG A 225 12.30 -6.97 5.56
CA ARG A 225 13.08 -8.20 5.41
C ARG A 225 12.16 -9.41 5.42
N PRO A 226 12.51 -10.49 4.70
CA PRO A 226 11.72 -11.71 4.73
C PRO A 226 11.81 -12.35 6.13
N ILE A 227 10.67 -12.80 6.64
CA ILE A 227 10.57 -13.58 7.88
C ILE A 227 10.81 -15.07 7.66
N ASP A 228 10.63 -15.53 6.42
CA ASP A 228 10.82 -16.92 5.99
C ASP A 228 11.32 -16.96 4.54
N SER A 229 12.17 -17.94 4.22
CA SER A 229 12.72 -18.16 2.88
C SER A 229 12.80 -19.66 2.57
N LYS A 230 12.11 -20.10 1.52
CA LYS A 230 12.02 -21.53 1.16
C LYS A 230 12.36 -21.74 -0.29
N ILE A 231 13.35 -22.59 -0.56
CA ILE A 231 13.68 -23.04 -1.92
C ILE A 231 13.14 -24.45 -2.11
N ILE A 232 12.40 -24.66 -3.20
CA ILE A 232 11.77 -25.93 -3.53
C ILE A 232 12.05 -26.25 -5.01
N ALA A 233 12.32 -27.51 -5.31
CA ALA A 233 12.39 -28.00 -6.69
C ALA A 233 10.98 -28.19 -7.25
N LEU A 234 10.67 -27.61 -8.41
CA LEU A 234 9.34 -27.66 -9.02
C LEU A 234 9.09 -29.00 -9.72
N SER A 235 7.83 -29.30 -10.07
CA SER A 235 7.48 -30.58 -10.70
C SER A 235 8.27 -30.83 -11.98
N THR A 236 8.85 -32.02 -12.12
CA THR A 236 9.58 -32.43 -13.32
C THR A 236 8.69 -32.65 -14.54
N ASP A 237 7.37 -32.79 -14.33
CA ASP A 237 6.40 -33.02 -15.41
C ASP A 237 6.11 -31.74 -16.20
N ARG A 238 6.25 -30.58 -15.55
CA ARG A 238 5.96 -29.25 -16.13
C ARG A 238 7.20 -28.36 -16.21
N ASP A 239 7.97 -28.29 -15.12
CA ASP A 239 9.00 -27.29 -14.90
C ASP A 239 10.42 -27.87 -15.09
N LYS A 240 10.62 -28.52 -16.25
CA LYS A 240 11.89 -29.12 -16.65
C LYS A 240 12.29 -28.61 -18.05
N LEU A 241 13.49 -28.05 -18.14
CA LEU A 241 14.03 -27.56 -19.40
C LEU A 241 14.40 -28.72 -20.33
N PRO A 242 14.42 -28.53 -21.67
CA PRO A 242 14.83 -29.57 -22.62
C PRO A 242 16.24 -30.13 -22.38
N SER A 243 17.11 -29.37 -21.71
CA SER A 243 18.45 -29.81 -21.28
C SER A 243 18.44 -30.85 -20.15
N GLY A 244 17.27 -31.11 -19.56
CA GLY A 244 17.09 -31.98 -18.41
C GLY A 244 17.15 -31.26 -17.05
N LYS A 245 17.52 -29.98 -17.03
CA LYS A 245 17.56 -29.18 -15.79
C LYS A 245 16.16 -28.93 -15.24
N GLN A 246 15.99 -29.16 -13.94
CA GLN A 246 14.77 -28.88 -13.21
C GLN A 246 14.78 -27.42 -12.73
N ILE A 247 13.65 -26.74 -12.85
CA ILE A 247 13.49 -25.36 -12.37
C ILE A 247 13.22 -25.39 -10.87
N LEU A 248 13.84 -24.48 -10.13
CA LEU A 248 13.63 -24.28 -8.70
C LEU A 248 12.84 -23.01 -8.48
N ALA A 249 12.16 -22.93 -7.35
CA ALA A 249 11.51 -21.72 -6.88
C ALA A 249 11.96 -21.33 -5.48
N LEU A 250 12.16 -20.04 -5.26
CA LEU A 250 12.36 -19.41 -3.97
C LEU A 250 11.10 -18.63 -3.60
N THR A 251 10.46 -19.00 -2.48
CA THR A 251 9.38 -18.24 -1.87
C THR A 251 9.91 -17.44 -0.68
N LEU A 252 9.81 -16.12 -0.75
CA LEU A 252 10.13 -15.19 0.33
C LEU A 252 8.83 -14.69 0.96
N THR A 253 8.70 -14.78 2.28
CA THR A 253 7.51 -14.34 3.01
C THR A 253 7.84 -13.11 3.83
N TYR A 254 7.03 -12.05 3.70
CA TYR A 254 7.15 -10.79 4.42
C TYR A 254 5.89 -10.51 5.23
N ASN A 255 6.05 -9.95 6.42
CA ASN A 255 4.92 -9.55 7.27
C ASN A 255 4.78 -8.03 7.25
N ILE A 256 3.59 -7.54 6.89
CA ILE A 256 3.28 -6.13 6.68
C ILE A 256 2.18 -5.73 7.66
N LYS A 257 2.41 -4.68 8.43
CA LYS A 257 1.42 -4.15 9.37
C LYS A 257 0.99 -2.75 8.93
N LEU A 258 -0.31 -2.57 8.78
CA LEU A 258 -0.92 -1.28 8.45
C LEU A 258 -1.74 -0.80 9.65
N GLU A 259 -1.28 0.28 10.29
CA GLU A 259 -2.01 0.90 11.41
C GLU A 259 -3.28 1.62 10.98
N ASP A 260 -3.31 2.06 9.73
CA ASP A 260 -4.44 2.71 9.05
C ASP A 260 -4.52 2.15 7.63
N GLY A 261 -5.73 2.14 7.07
CA GLY A 261 -5.93 1.74 5.68
C GLY A 261 -5.13 2.62 4.73
N ALA A 262 -4.50 2.01 3.73
CA ALA A 262 -3.67 2.75 2.77
C ALA A 262 -3.60 2.10 1.40
N GLN A 263 -3.33 2.95 0.41
CA GLN A 263 -2.92 2.51 -0.90
C GLN A 263 -1.44 2.13 -0.86
N ILE A 264 -1.15 0.83 -1.03
CA ILE A 264 0.21 0.30 -0.98
C ILE A 264 0.66 -0.22 -2.36
N LYS A 265 1.96 -0.14 -2.63
CA LYS A 265 2.60 -0.70 -3.83
C LYS A 265 3.88 -1.44 -3.43
N PRO A 266 3.96 -2.76 -3.64
CA PRO A 266 5.22 -3.48 -3.50
C PRO A 266 6.26 -2.99 -4.50
N HIS A 267 7.50 -2.86 -4.06
CA HIS A 267 8.61 -2.41 -4.89
C HIS A 267 9.88 -3.19 -4.55
N ILE A 268 10.46 -3.78 -5.59
CA ILE A 268 11.65 -4.63 -5.59
C ILE A 268 12.58 -4.08 -6.68
N PRO A 269 13.39 -3.05 -6.37
CA PRO A 269 14.19 -2.33 -7.37
C PRO A 269 15.06 -3.22 -8.25
N LEU A 270 15.54 -4.35 -7.71
CA LEU A 270 16.41 -5.28 -8.42
C LEU A 270 15.72 -5.99 -9.59
N LEU A 271 14.40 -6.20 -9.51
CA LEU A 271 13.63 -7.06 -10.42
C LEU A 271 12.56 -6.30 -11.22
N ASN A 272 11.96 -5.25 -10.63
CA ASN A 272 10.92 -4.48 -11.31
C ASN A 272 11.43 -3.82 -12.59
N ASP A 273 10.49 -3.53 -13.48
CA ASP A 273 10.75 -2.88 -14.77
C ASP A 273 11.74 -3.65 -15.67
N ARG A 274 11.89 -4.96 -15.46
CA ARG A 274 12.76 -5.84 -16.27
C ARG A 274 12.04 -7.15 -16.59
N ILE A 275 11.46 -7.23 -17.79
CA ILE A 275 10.78 -8.45 -18.27
C ILE A 275 11.78 -9.38 -18.96
N TYR A 276 12.40 -8.92 -20.05
CA TYR A 276 13.27 -9.76 -20.87
C TYR A 276 14.76 -9.62 -20.53
N ASP A 277 15.11 -8.53 -19.84
CA ASP A 277 16.48 -8.24 -19.42
C ASP A 277 16.82 -8.80 -18.03
N THR A 278 15.85 -9.41 -17.35
CA THR A 278 16.08 -10.13 -16.09
C THR A 278 16.64 -11.53 -16.37
N LYS A 279 17.39 -12.07 -15.40
CA LYS A 279 17.88 -13.46 -15.44
C LYS A 279 16.93 -14.43 -14.74
N PHE A 280 15.90 -13.92 -14.08
CA PHE A 280 14.88 -14.74 -13.40
C PHE A 280 13.72 -15.03 -14.35
N GLU A 281 13.16 -16.23 -14.23
CA GLU A 281 12.04 -16.68 -15.06
C GLU A 281 10.68 -16.15 -14.54
N SER A 282 10.64 -15.70 -13.29
CA SER A 282 9.42 -15.23 -12.61
C SER A 282 9.76 -14.34 -11.41
N GLN A 283 8.88 -13.37 -11.12
CA GLN A 283 8.95 -12.49 -9.96
C GLN A 283 7.56 -12.19 -9.34
N PHE A 284 6.65 -13.16 -9.40
CA PHE A 284 5.26 -12.97 -8.95
C PHE A 284 5.18 -12.74 -7.45
N TYR A 285 4.32 -11.82 -7.02
CA TYR A 285 3.97 -11.66 -5.62
C TYR A 285 2.47 -11.77 -5.38
N MET A 286 2.12 -12.12 -4.15
CA MET A 286 0.74 -12.18 -3.66
C MET A 286 0.67 -11.60 -2.26
N ILE A 287 -0.35 -10.78 -2.00
CA ILE A 287 -0.64 -10.17 -0.69
C ILE A 287 -1.94 -10.77 -0.16
N SER A 288 -1.87 -11.39 1.02
CA SER A 288 -3.01 -12.00 1.69
C SER A 288 -3.10 -11.58 3.16
N ASP A 289 -4.25 -11.76 3.79
CA ASP A 289 -4.39 -11.61 5.25
C ASP A 289 -4.10 -12.93 6.00
N SER A 290 -4.28 -12.93 7.32
CA SER A 290 -4.16 -14.12 8.18
C SER A 290 -5.19 -15.20 7.89
N ASN A 291 -6.32 -14.86 7.26
CA ASN A 291 -7.33 -15.81 6.78
C ASN A 291 -6.99 -16.38 5.40
N LYS A 292 -5.83 -16.04 4.83
CA LYS A 292 -5.38 -16.43 3.47
C LYS A 292 -6.23 -15.81 2.36
N ARG A 293 -7.05 -14.80 2.65
CA ARG A 293 -7.77 -14.04 1.63
C ARG A 293 -6.76 -13.21 0.85
N VAL A 294 -6.74 -13.36 -0.46
CA VAL A 294 -5.86 -12.58 -1.35
C VAL A 294 -6.50 -11.22 -1.64
N TYR A 295 -5.71 -10.16 -1.46
CA TYR A 295 -6.11 -8.79 -1.77
C TYR A 295 -5.49 -8.26 -3.06
N SER A 296 -4.24 -8.67 -3.34
CA SER A 296 -3.49 -8.18 -4.49
C SER A 296 -2.46 -9.20 -4.93
N SER A 297 -2.14 -9.18 -6.22
CA SER A 297 -1.04 -9.93 -6.81
C SER A 297 -0.44 -9.11 -7.94
N GLY A 298 0.82 -9.39 -8.29
CA GLY A 298 1.52 -8.68 -9.35
C GLY A 298 2.86 -9.31 -9.68
N ASP A 299 3.62 -8.66 -10.54
CA ASP A 299 4.90 -9.16 -11.07
C ASP A 299 5.81 -7.97 -11.41
N VAL A 300 6.39 -7.92 -12.61
CA VAL A 300 7.39 -6.94 -13.06
C VAL A 300 6.95 -5.48 -12.96
N TYR A 301 5.66 -5.19 -13.16
CA TYR A 301 5.06 -3.86 -13.10
C TYR A 301 4.02 -3.80 -11.95
N PRO A 302 4.46 -3.66 -10.70
CA PRO A 302 3.56 -3.69 -9.55
C PRO A 302 2.58 -2.52 -9.61
N SER A 303 1.31 -2.82 -9.35
CA SER A 303 0.24 -1.83 -9.24
C SER A 303 -0.06 -1.53 -7.77
N SER A 304 -0.62 -0.34 -7.53
CA SER A 304 -1.05 0.05 -6.20
C SER A 304 -2.38 -0.62 -5.83
N SER A 305 -2.52 -1.09 -4.60
CA SER A 305 -3.73 -1.72 -4.06
C SER A 305 -4.14 -1.09 -2.74
N ASN A 306 -5.44 -0.83 -2.57
CA ASN A 306 -5.99 -0.32 -1.31
C ASN A 306 -6.20 -1.46 -0.33
N LEU A 307 -5.54 -1.38 0.82
CA LEU A 307 -5.69 -2.32 1.91
C LEU A 307 -6.26 -1.61 3.13
N PRO A 308 -7.23 -2.20 3.85
CA PRO A 308 -7.66 -1.66 5.13
C PRO A 308 -6.55 -1.77 6.19
N LYS A 309 -6.84 -1.24 7.37
CA LYS A 309 -6.02 -1.48 8.56
C LYS A 309 -5.96 -2.98 8.84
N GLY A 310 -4.78 -3.48 9.21
CA GLY A 310 -4.60 -4.90 9.53
C GLY A 310 -3.18 -5.42 9.32
N GLU A 311 -3.04 -6.73 9.45
CA GLU A 311 -1.80 -7.46 9.22
C GLU A 311 -1.90 -8.32 7.96
N TYR A 312 -0.86 -8.27 7.13
CA TYR A 312 -0.82 -8.86 5.81
C TYR A 312 0.48 -9.63 5.60
N ILE A 313 0.39 -10.68 4.81
CA ILE A 313 1.50 -11.51 4.39
C ILE A 313 1.71 -11.26 2.89
N LEU A 314 2.92 -10.87 2.52
CA LEU A 314 3.34 -10.82 1.12
C LEU A 314 4.26 -12.00 0.84
N GLN A 315 3.90 -12.82 -0.15
CA GLN A 315 4.76 -13.88 -0.67
C GLN A 315 5.32 -13.47 -2.04
N LEU A 316 6.64 -13.42 -2.17
CA LEU A 316 7.35 -13.20 -3.43
C LEU A 316 7.92 -14.52 -3.91
N TYR A 317 7.65 -14.86 -5.16
CA TYR A 317 7.96 -16.14 -5.79
C TYR A 317 8.92 -15.93 -6.97
N LEU A 318 10.15 -16.40 -6.81
CA LEU A 318 11.22 -16.28 -7.79
C LEU A 318 11.56 -17.64 -8.38
N ARG A 319 11.70 -17.73 -9.72
CA ARG A 319 12.07 -18.98 -10.41
C ARG A 319 13.41 -18.88 -11.11
N HIS A 320 14.22 -19.93 -11.00
CA HIS A 320 15.48 -20.07 -11.74
C HIS A 320 15.96 -21.54 -11.76
N ASP A 321 16.61 -21.96 -12.83
CA ASP A 321 17.32 -23.26 -12.92
C ASP A 321 18.62 -23.37 -12.10
N ASN A 322 19.08 -22.29 -11.44
CA ASN A 322 20.34 -22.24 -10.72
C ASN A 322 20.14 -21.87 -9.25
N VAL A 323 20.31 -22.87 -8.38
CA VAL A 323 20.14 -22.72 -6.93
C VAL A 323 21.04 -21.63 -6.31
N GLN A 324 22.27 -21.46 -6.82
CA GLN A 324 23.23 -20.49 -6.26
C GLN A 324 22.76 -19.04 -6.47
N ILE A 325 21.98 -18.78 -7.51
CA ILE A 325 21.38 -17.46 -7.75
C ILE A 325 20.21 -17.25 -6.79
N LEU A 326 19.37 -18.27 -6.56
CA LEU A 326 18.28 -18.21 -5.59
C LEU A 326 18.79 -18.04 -4.15
N GLU A 327 19.85 -18.74 -3.76
CA GLU A 327 20.47 -18.61 -2.44
C GLU A 327 20.90 -17.17 -2.12
N LYS A 328 21.45 -16.43 -3.12
CA LYS A 328 21.79 -15.01 -2.98
C LYS A 328 20.60 -14.09 -2.75
N MET A 329 19.39 -14.55 -3.07
CA MET A 329 18.15 -13.78 -2.97
C MET A 329 17.37 -14.03 -1.68
N ARG A 330 17.82 -14.95 -0.80
CA ARG A 330 17.13 -15.28 0.46
C ARG A 330 16.87 -14.10 1.38
N HIS A 331 17.73 -13.09 1.32
CA HIS A 331 17.65 -11.89 2.15
C HIS A 331 17.21 -10.65 1.38
N LEU A 332 16.59 -10.82 0.21
CA LEU A 332 16.13 -9.72 -0.61
C LEU A 332 15.19 -8.82 0.18
N VAL A 333 15.57 -7.55 0.33
CA VAL A 333 14.73 -6.54 0.96
C VAL A 333 13.65 -6.12 -0.04
N LEU A 334 12.41 -6.18 0.39
CA LEU A 334 11.26 -5.68 -0.34
C LEU A 334 10.84 -4.34 0.25
N PHE A 335 10.37 -3.42 -0.58
CA PHE A 335 9.85 -2.14 -0.11
C PHE A 335 8.34 -2.09 -0.30
N ILE A 336 7.64 -1.49 0.66
CA ILE A 336 6.24 -1.10 0.51
C ILE A 336 6.20 0.41 0.37
N GLU A 337 5.81 0.87 -0.82
CA GLU A 337 5.54 2.28 -1.10
C GLU A 337 4.08 2.61 -0.75
N ARG A 338 3.85 3.68 0.00
CA ARG A 338 2.53 4.18 0.40
C ARG A 338 2.41 5.64 -0.03
N ASN A 339 1.28 6.00 -0.63
CA ASN A 339 0.95 7.40 -0.85
C ASN A 339 0.56 8.03 0.48
N LEU A 340 1.05 9.24 0.74
CA LEU A 340 0.63 10.05 1.89
C LEU A 340 -0.73 10.68 1.59
N GLU A 341 -1.57 10.81 2.63
CA GLU A 341 -2.78 11.61 2.51
C GLU A 341 -2.43 13.08 2.27
N GLU A 342 -3.33 13.84 1.64
CA GLU A 342 -3.05 15.25 1.27
C GLU A 342 -2.64 16.12 2.47
N LYS A 343 -3.17 15.82 3.66
CA LYS A 343 -2.82 16.49 4.92
C LYS A 343 -1.38 16.20 5.39
N ASP A 344 -0.83 15.07 4.99
CA ASP A 344 0.49 14.57 5.38
C ASP A 344 1.56 14.83 4.29
N VAL A 345 1.16 15.36 3.12
CA VAL A 345 2.10 15.74 2.06
C VAL A 345 3.01 16.87 2.53
N ILE A 346 4.32 16.64 2.47
CA ILE A 346 5.31 17.58 2.98
C ILE A 346 5.82 18.46 1.84
N ARG A 347 5.57 19.76 1.94
CA ARG A 347 6.17 20.77 1.06
C ARG A 347 7.48 21.26 1.69
N LEU A 348 8.57 21.18 0.94
CA LEU A 348 9.88 21.59 1.39
C LEU A 348 10.11 23.07 1.09
N SER A 349 10.98 23.68 1.89
CA SER A 349 11.31 25.10 1.80
C SER A 349 12.71 25.29 1.22
N PHE A 350 12.85 26.33 0.39
CA PHE A 350 14.12 26.76 -0.19
C PHE A 350 14.62 28.02 0.51
N PHE A 351 15.94 28.19 0.57
CA PHE A 351 16.61 29.28 1.27
C PHE A 351 17.78 29.81 0.44
N SER A 352 18.09 31.10 0.57
CA SER A 352 19.22 31.73 -0.12
C SER A 352 20.56 31.53 0.61
N GLN A 353 20.53 31.08 1.86
CA GLN A 353 21.70 30.90 2.72
C GLN A 353 21.68 29.52 3.38
N PRO A 354 22.85 28.92 3.68
CA PRO A 354 22.94 27.58 4.26
C PRO A 354 22.29 27.47 5.63
N ASP A 355 22.37 28.52 6.45
CA ASP A 355 21.81 28.55 7.81
C ASP A 355 20.31 28.93 7.84
N GLY A 356 19.72 29.26 6.69
CA GLY A 356 18.31 29.68 6.57
C GLY A 356 17.30 28.71 7.21
N PRO A 357 17.41 27.38 6.98
CA PRO A 357 16.53 26.40 7.65
C PRO A 357 16.60 26.44 9.18
N LEU A 358 17.76 26.75 9.75
CA LEU A 358 17.96 26.80 11.20
C LEU A 358 17.48 28.13 11.78
N MET A 359 17.79 29.24 11.11
CA MET A 359 17.44 30.59 11.56
C MET A 359 15.98 30.98 11.29
N GLY A 360 15.30 30.27 10.38
CA GLY A 360 13.92 30.56 9.99
C GLY A 360 13.77 31.85 9.16
N ASN A 361 14.87 32.44 8.68
CA ASN A 361 14.89 33.62 7.82
C ASN A 361 15.51 33.27 6.44
N GLY A 362 15.46 34.19 5.47
CA GLY A 362 16.10 33.99 4.16
C GLY A 362 15.43 32.98 3.22
N SER A 363 14.09 32.82 3.32
CA SER A 363 13.33 31.97 2.38
C SER A 363 13.47 32.43 0.93
N PHE A 364 13.71 31.48 0.03
CA PHE A 364 13.82 31.70 -1.41
C PHE A 364 12.48 31.39 -2.09
N LYS A 365 12.03 32.29 -2.98
CA LYS A 365 10.77 32.14 -3.74
C LYS A 365 11.02 31.99 -5.23
N SER A 366 11.60 33.00 -5.85
CA SER A 366 12.04 32.93 -7.24
C SER A 366 13.12 33.96 -7.56
N LEU A 367 13.83 33.74 -8.68
CA LEU A 367 14.87 34.61 -9.23
C LEU A 367 14.89 34.49 -10.76
N SER A 368 15.21 35.57 -11.48
CA SER A 368 15.47 35.48 -12.92
C SER A 368 16.92 35.08 -13.16
N LEU A 369 17.13 33.92 -13.77
CA LEU A 369 18.44 33.44 -14.19
C LEU A 369 18.80 34.05 -15.55
N VAL A 370 20.03 34.55 -15.64
CA VAL A 370 20.63 35.01 -16.90
C VAL A 370 21.56 33.92 -17.42
N PRO A 371 21.61 33.67 -18.74
CA PRO A 371 22.49 32.64 -19.31
C PRO A 371 23.94 32.74 -18.83
N GLY A 372 24.47 31.63 -18.33
CA GLY A 372 25.86 31.50 -17.87
C GLY A 372 26.13 31.93 -16.41
N ILE A 373 25.16 32.53 -15.72
CA ILE A 373 25.29 32.84 -14.28
C ILE A 373 24.70 31.68 -13.46
N LYS A 374 25.48 31.19 -12.50
CA LYS A 374 25.06 30.17 -11.53
C LYS A 374 24.47 30.82 -10.30
N GLU A 375 23.37 30.25 -9.81
CA GLU A 375 22.79 30.64 -8.54
C GLU A 375 22.61 29.48 -7.58
N GLY A 376 23.09 29.69 -6.36
CA GLY A 376 23.05 28.71 -5.29
C GLY A 376 21.83 28.90 -4.40
N ILE A 377 21.00 27.88 -4.30
CA ILE A 377 19.87 27.80 -3.36
C ILE A 377 20.03 26.59 -2.45
N TYR A 378 19.44 26.64 -1.26
CA TYR A 378 19.56 25.59 -0.25
C TYR A 378 18.18 24.98 0.03
N LEU A 379 18.09 23.65 -0.04
CA LEU A 379 16.88 22.90 0.26
C LEU A 379 16.91 22.45 1.73
N GLY A 380 15.96 22.93 2.53
CA GLY A 380 15.86 22.57 3.94
C GLY A 380 15.19 21.22 4.15
N PRO A 381 15.65 20.41 5.13
CA PRO A 381 14.97 19.17 5.50
C PRO A 381 13.58 19.44 6.09
N PRO A 382 12.65 18.48 6.02
CA PRO A 382 11.35 18.60 6.65
C PRO A 382 11.46 18.70 8.18
N PRO A 383 10.65 19.54 8.87
CA PRO A 383 10.58 19.55 10.32
C PRO A 383 10.16 18.19 10.88
N LYS A 384 10.74 17.78 12.02
CA LYS A 384 10.47 16.47 12.65
C LYS A 384 8.99 16.24 12.96
N GLU A 385 8.28 17.29 13.36
CA GLU A 385 6.83 17.25 13.67
C GLU A 385 5.95 16.94 12.44
N LYS A 386 6.46 17.18 11.23
CA LYS A 386 5.74 16.93 9.97
C LYS A 386 6.04 15.54 9.38
N LEU A 387 6.89 14.74 10.03
CA LEU A 387 7.15 13.38 9.57
C LEU A 387 5.94 12.48 9.88
N PRO A 388 5.54 11.58 8.96
CA PRO A 388 4.44 10.66 9.22
C PRO A 388 4.73 9.77 10.43
N LYS A 389 3.70 9.52 11.27
CA LYS A 389 3.82 8.73 12.52
C LYS A 389 4.39 7.31 12.31
N ASN A 390 4.29 6.77 11.10
CA ASN A 390 4.76 5.44 10.70
C ASN A 390 5.98 5.47 9.78
N SER A 391 7.01 6.21 10.18
CA SER A 391 8.27 6.31 9.46
C SER A 391 9.41 5.68 10.25
N PRO A 392 9.54 4.33 10.28
CA PRO A 392 10.64 3.69 10.98
C PRO A 392 11.99 4.05 10.34
N GLN A 393 13.07 3.92 11.11
CA GLN A 393 14.43 4.16 10.62
C GLN A 393 14.72 3.35 9.34
N GLY A 394 15.37 3.99 8.37
CA GLY A 394 15.64 3.40 7.06
C GLY A 394 14.47 3.50 6.07
N SER A 395 13.33 4.05 6.50
CA SER A 395 12.30 4.50 5.56
C SER A 395 12.77 5.70 4.76
N VAL A 396 12.26 5.82 3.54
CA VAL A 396 12.58 6.92 2.64
C VAL A 396 11.30 7.61 2.22
N LEU A 397 11.18 8.90 2.49
CA LEU A 397 10.14 9.74 1.91
C LEU A 397 10.54 10.10 0.48
N LEU A 398 9.59 10.01 -0.45
CA LEU A 398 9.82 10.22 -1.88
C LEU A 398 8.85 11.28 -2.40
N GLY A 399 9.30 12.00 -3.43
CA GLY A 399 8.44 12.85 -4.23
C GLY A 399 9.21 13.46 -5.39
N ALA A 400 8.84 14.68 -5.75
CA ALA A 400 9.41 15.37 -6.91
C ALA A 400 9.86 16.79 -6.59
N ILE A 401 10.84 17.27 -7.36
CA ILE A 401 11.32 18.64 -7.36
C ILE A 401 11.36 19.19 -8.81
N SER A 402 10.94 20.43 -9.00
CA SER A 402 11.04 21.16 -10.26
C SER A 402 11.59 22.56 -10.01
N TYR A 403 12.22 23.17 -11.02
CA TYR A 403 12.92 24.45 -10.88
C TYR A 403 12.36 25.59 -11.73
N GLY A 404 11.67 25.28 -12.84
CA GLY A 404 11.13 26.26 -13.78
C GLY A 404 9.61 26.37 -13.71
N LYS A 405 9.06 27.37 -14.41
CA LYS A 405 7.62 27.52 -14.67
C LYS A 405 7.32 27.30 -16.14
N LEU A 406 6.15 26.74 -16.42
CA LEU A 406 5.62 26.66 -17.77
C LEU A 406 4.92 27.96 -18.16
N SER A 407 5.10 28.40 -19.40
CA SER A 407 4.58 29.70 -19.86
C SER A 407 3.05 29.77 -19.92
N PHE A 408 2.39 28.64 -20.21
CA PHE A 408 0.93 28.54 -20.38
C PHE A 408 0.20 27.91 -19.18
N ALA A 409 0.93 27.45 -18.15
CA ALA A 409 0.31 26.76 -17.00
C ALA A 409 -0.30 27.76 -16.01
N GLY A 410 -1.51 27.45 -15.51
CA GLY A 410 -2.17 28.25 -14.48
C GLY A 410 -1.43 28.20 -13.13
N GLN A 411 -1.67 29.19 -12.26
CA GLN A 411 -1.00 29.30 -10.95
C GLN A 411 -1.10 28.04 -10.07
N GLY A 412 -2.16 27.24 -10.22
CA GLY A 412 -2.36 25.99 -9.47
C GLY A 412 -1.49 24.82 -9.96
N GLU A 413 -1.15 24.76 -11.24
CA GLU A 413 -0.35 23.67 -11.82
C GLU A 413 1.13 23.81 -11.48
N ASN A 414 1.61 25.04 -11.38
CA ASN A 414 2.98 25.36 -10.96
C ASN A 414 3.27 25.02 -9.48
N LYS A 415 2.29 24.55 -8.70
CA LYS A 415 2.47 24.12 -7.31
C LYS A 415 2.75 22.63 -7.14
N ASN A 416 2.53 21.81 -8.17
CA ASN A 416 2.86 20.40 -8.14
C ASN A 416 4.06 20.12 -9.06
N PRO A 417 5.25 19.81 -8.52
CA PRO A 417 6.43 19.58 -9.32
C PRO A 417 6.29 18.38 -10.26
N GLU A 418 5.46 17.38 -9.94
CA GLU A 418 5.23 16.21 -10.83
C GLU A 418 4.55 16.58 -12.15
N LYS A 419 3.82 17.72 -12.20
CA LYS A 419 3.22 18.22 -13.45
C LYS A 419 4.25 18.87 -14.37
N HIS A 420 5.42 19.26 -13.84
CA HIS A 420 6.46 19.86 -14.65
C HIS A 420 7.21 18.76 -15.43
N PRO A 421 7.41 18.91 -16.75
CA PRO A 421 8.06 17.89 -17.58
C PRO A 421 9.52 17.63 -17.18
N ALA A 422 10.26 18.67 -16.82
CA ALA A 422 11.61 18.56 -16.28
C ALA A 422 11.61 18.44 -14.74
N SER A 423 10.77 17.57 -14.21
CA SER A 423 10.81 17.22 -12.78
C SER A 423 11.89 16.16 -12.51
N TYR A 424 12.37 16.19 -11.28
CA TYR A 424 13.44 15.33 -10.77
C TYR A 424 12.97 14.62 -9.52
N HIS A 425 13.58 13.48 -9.21
CA HIS A 425 13.24 12.72 -8.01
C HIS A 425 13.93 13.33 -6.80
N ILE A 426 13.18 13.45 -5.72
CA ILE A 426 13.71 13.82 -4.41
C ILE A 426 13.40 12.72 -3.40
N SER A 427 14.38 12.46 -2.54
CA SER A 427 14.25 11.51 -1.43
C SER A 427 14.71 12.14 -0.12
N TYR A 428 14.06 11.74 0.97
CA TYR A 428 14.46 12.09 2.32
C TYR A 428 14.61 10.81 3.15
N ILE A 429 15.81 10.58 3.68
CA ILE A 429 16.13 9.43 4.52
C ILE A 429 15.75 9.75 5.95
N VAL A 430 14.87 8.93 6.53
CA VAL A 430 14.40 9.12 7.90
C VAL A 430 15.55 8.79 8.86
N PRO A 431 15.94 9.74 9.74
CA PRO A 431 17.06 9.55 10.66
C PRO A 431 16.72 8.49 11.72
N PRO A 432 17.72 7.94 12.43
CA PRO A 432 17.47 7.04 13.55
C PRO A 432 16.55 7.67 14.59
N ASN A 433 15.62 6.88 15.12
CA ASN A 433 14.81 7.32 16.25
C ASN A 433 15.74 7.60 17.44
N LYS A 434 15.38 8.60 18.27
CA LYS A 434 16.01 8.70 19.58
C LYS A 434 15.75 7.38 20.30
N ILE A 435 16.80 6.80 20.85
CA ILE A 435 16.63 5.73 21.84
C ILE A 435 15.82 6.40 22.93
N ASP A 436 14.59 5.95 23.15
CA ASP A 436 13.94 6.22 24.43
C ASP A 436 14.94 5.68 25.43
N GLU A 437 15.59 6.58 26.19
CA GLU A 437 16.28 6.16 27.41
C GLU A 437 15.24 5.31 28.10
N ASP A 438 15.46 3.99 28.10
CA ASP A 438 14.64 3.01 28.76
C ASP A 438 14.33 3.67 30.09
N LYS A 439 13.09 4.15 30.27
CA LYS A 439 12.63 4.59 31.58
C LYS A 439 12.83 3.34 32.39
N GLY A 440 13.96 3.31 33.08
CA GLY A 440 14.46 2.09 33.65
C GLY A 440 13.29 1.53 34.43
N LYS A 441 13.11 0.22 34.38
CA LYS A 441 12.40 -0.51 35.43
C LYS A 441 13.12 -0.35 36.79
N GLY A 442 13.69 0.82 37.09
CA GLY A 442 13.99 1.31 38.41
C GLY A 442 12.68 1.77 39.01
N SER A 443 12.08 0.87 39.77
CA SER A 443 11.08 1.20 40.78
C SER A 443 11.63 2.35 41.65
N SER A 444 11.22 3.58 41.39
CA SER A 444 11.49 4.70 42.29
C SER A 444 10.26 5.60 42.34
N LEU A 445 9.21 5.09 43.01
CA LEU A 445 8.22 5.84 43.77
C LEU A 445 7.29 4.84 44.47
N SER A 446 7.82 4.16 45.49
CA SER A 446 6.98 3.55 46.54
C SER A 446 7.67 3.69 47.89
N SER A 447 8.09 4.90 48.26
CA SER A 447 8.69 5.21 49.56
C SER A 447 7.70 5.11 50.76
N LYS A 448 6.58 4.39 50.62
CA LYS A 448 5.59 4.16 51.69
C LYS A 448 5.32 2.68 52.05
N LYS A 449 5.88 1.69 51.35
CA LYS A 449 5.66 0.25 51.64
C LYS A 449 6.90 -0.42 52.21
N ASN A 450 6.74 -1.30 53.21
CA ASN A 450 7.87 -2.00 53.82
C ASN A 450 8.41 -3.12 52.89
N VAL A 451 9.65 -3.57 53.12
CA VAL A 451 10.32 -4.60 52.28
C VAL A 451 9.54 -5.92 52.24
N SER A 452 8.91 -6.32 53.35
CA SER A 452 8.06 -7.52 53.41
C SER A 452 6.77 -7.39 52.60
N GLU A 453 6.20 -6.20 52.43
CA GLU A 453 5.01 -5.98 51.61
C GLU A 453 5.33 -6.07 50.12
N ARG A 454 6.47 -5.47 49.70
CA ARG A 454 6.95 -5.60 48.32
C ARG A 454 7.26 -7.04 47.95
N LEU A 455 7.93 -7.79 48.84
CA LEU A 455 8.22 -9.20 48.62
C LEU A 455 6.94 -10.03 48.45
N LYS A 456 5.92 -9.80 49.29
CA LYS A 456 4.63 -10.51 49.17
C LYS A 456 3.88 -10.17 47.87
N GLU A 457 3.96 -8.92 47.40
CA GLU A 457 3.38 -8.49 46.13
C GLU A 457 4.09 -9.16 44.93
N GLU A 458 5.43 -9.16 44.90
CA GLU A 458 6.20 -9.81 43.83
C GLU A 458 5.98 -11.32 43.79
N VAL A 459 5.93 -11.99 44.95
CA VAL A 459 5.63 -13.44 45.01
C VAL A 459 4.23 -13.74 44.49
N ARG A 460 3.23 -12.93 44.86
CA ARG A 460 1.86 -13.08 44.35
C ARG A 460 1.82 -12.89 42.83
N ASP A 461 2.43 -11.84 42.31
CA ASP A 461 2.42 -11.51 40.89
C ASP A 461 3.18 -12.57 40.07
N ALA A 462 4.23 -13.18 40.64
CA ALA A 462 4.90 -14.34 40.07
C ALA A 462 4.00 -15.59 40.03
N LYS A 463 3.29 -15.91 41.12
CA LYS A 463 2.32 -17.03 41.15
C LYS A 463 1.19 -16.82 40.13
N LEU A 464 0.69 -15.59 39.99
CA LEU A 464 -0.31 -15.21 38.99
C LEU A 464 0.22 -15.39 37.56
N LYS A 465 1.47 -14.98 37.30
CA LYS A 465 2.10 -15.17 36.00
C LYS A 465 2.24 -16.65 35.63
N VAL A 466 2.54 -17.51 36.60
CA VAL A 466 2.56 -18.97 36.41
C VAL A 466 1.16 -19.48 36.07
N LEU A 467 0.13 -19.09 36.84
CA LEU A 467 -1.26 -19.47 36.58
C LEU A 467 -1.74 -19.07 35.17
N ALA A 468 -1.37 -17.86 34.71
CA ALA A 468 -1.70 -17.37 33.37
C ALA A 468 -0.97 -18.12 32.24
N SER A 469 0.20 -18.71 32.52
CA SER A 469 1.00 -19.43 31.52
C SER A 469 0.61 -20.90 31.33
N LEU A 470 -0.13 -21.47 32.29
CA LEU A 470 -0.60 -22.85 32.24
C LEU A 470 -1.69 -23.00 31.16
N LYS A 471 -1.41 -23.81 30.15
CA LYS A 471 -2.39 -24.17 29.11
C LYS A 471 -3.33 -25.24 29.66
N GLN A 472 -4.62 -25.16 29.35
CA GLN A 472 -5.63 -26.13 29.83
C GLN A 472 -5.99 -27.14 28.72
N GLU A 473 -4.99 -27.61 27.97
CA GLU A 473 -5.19 -28.47 26.78
C GLU A 473 -5.34 -29.95 27.17
N THR A 474 -4.62 -30.41 28.19
CA THR A 474 -4.68 -31.78 28.71
C THR A 474 -5.40 -31.89 30.05
N ASP A 475 -5.88 -33.09 30.41
CA ASP A 475 -6.59 -33.32 31.69
C ASP A 475 -5.68 -33.18 32.93
N GLU A 476 -4.40 -33.47 32.80
CA GLU A 476 -3.38 -33.25 33.85
C GLU A 476 -3.18 -31.75 34.11
N GLU A 477 -2.91 -30.97 33.06
CA GLU A 477 -2.74 -29.51 33.20
C GLU A 477 -3.99 -28.81 33.74
N ARG A 478 -5.19 -29.33 33.40
CA ARG A 478 -6.46 -28.82 33.92
C ARG A 478 -6.61 -29.06 35.41
N LEU A 479 -6.19 -30.22 35.90
CA LEU A 479 -6.25 -30.56 37.32
C LEU A 479 -5.28 -29.67 38.11
N GLU A 480 -4.05 -29.53 37.64
CA GLU A 480 -3.05 -28.63 38.23
C GLU A 480 -3.50 -27.16 38.23
N TRP A 481 -4.10 -26.69 37.13
CA TRP A 481 -4.67 -25.34 37.07
C TRP A 481 -5.80 -25.15 38.08
N LYS A 482 -6.70 -26.13 38.21
CA LYS A 482 -7.79 -26.10 39.21
C LYS A 482 -7.23 -26.08 40.63
N GLU A 483 -6.26 -26.92 40.96
CA GLU A 483 -5.63 -26.95 42.29
C GLU A 483 -4.90 -25.63 42.61
N LEU A 484 -4.09 -25.13 41.69
CA LEU A 484 -3.37 -23.87 41.85
C LEU A 484 -4.34 -22.69 42.00
N SER A 485 -5.42 -22.67 41.22
CA SER A 485 -6.46 -21.64 41.31
C SER A 485 -7.16 -21.68 42.68
N ALA A 486 -7.45 -22.86 43.22
CA ALA A 486 -8.09 -23.04 44.52
C ALA A 486 -7.16 -22.58 45.66
N LEU A 487 -5.87 -22.96 45.60
CA LEU A 487 -4.86 -22.52 46.58
C LEU A 487 -4.70 -20.99 46.58
N LEU A 488 -4.61 -20.38 45.39
CA LEU A 488 -4.49 -18.93 45.26
C LEU A 488 -5.76 -18.19 45.73
N LYS A 489 -6.95 -18.75 45.50
CA LYS A 489 -8.20 -18.21 46.04
C LYS A 489 -8.24 -18.24 47.57
N LEU A 490 -7.67 -19.28 48.20
CA LEU A 490 -7.55 -19.35 49.67
C LEU A 490 -6.57 -18.31 50.21
N GLU A 491 -5.44 -18.10 49.55
CA GLU A 491 -4.44 -17.10 49.94
C GLU A 491 -4.91 -15.65 49.70
N TYR A 492 -5.67 -15.41 48.62
CA TYR A 492 -6.06 -14.05 48.18
C TYR A 492 -7.56 -13.95 47.78
N PRO A 493 -8.50 -14.19 48.71
CA PRO A 493 -9.93 -14.36 48.39
C PRO A 493 -10.64 -13.12 47.85
N LYS A 494 -10.12 -11.91 48.12
CA LYS A 494 -10.69 -10.63 47.67
C LYS A 494 -9.86 -9.93 46.59
N TYR A 495 -8.85 -10.59 46.03
CA TYR A 495 -7.97 -9.97 45.04
C TYR A 495 -8.57 -10.08 43.64
N THR A 496 -9.23 -9.01 43.19
CA THR A 496 -9.97 -8.95 41.91
C THR A 496 -9.14 -9.40 40.69
N PRO A 497 -7.86 -9.04 40.53
CA PRO A 497 -7.07 -9.51 39.39
C PRO A 497 -6.88 -11.03 39.33
N LEU A 498 -6.80 -11.71 40.48
CA LEU A 498 -6.77 -13.19 40.52
C LEU A 498 -8.11 -13.76 40.07
N LEU A 499 -9.22 -13.24 40.60
CA LEU A 499 -10.56 -13.72 40.24
C LEU A 499 -10.86 -13.51 38.76
N ALA A 500 -10.46 -12.36 38.19
CA ALA A 500 -10.58 -12.07 36.77
C ALA A 500 -9.74 -13.01 35.91
N MET A 501 -8.50 -13.33 36.33
CA MET A 501 -7.63 -14.29 35.65
C MET A 501 -8.21 -15.72 35.69
N ILE A 502 -8.83 -16.11 36.80
CA ILE A 502 -9.52 -17.41 36.90
C ILE A 502 -10.72 -17.45 35.95
N LEU A 503 -11.53 -16.39 35.90
CA LEU A 503 -12.63 -16.29 34.93
C LEU A 503 -12.13 -16.39 33.48
N GLU A 504 -11.07 -15.66 33.13
CA GLU A 504 -10.47 -15.70 31.78
C GLU A 504 -9.95 -17.10 31.43
N GLY A 505 -9.32 -17.78 32.39
CA GLY A 505 -8.87 -19.16 32.22
C GLY A 505 -10.02 -20.14 32.04
N LEU A 506 -11.16 -19.96 32.73
CA LEU A 506 -12.36 -20.78 32.51
C LEU A 506 -12.92 -20.57 31.10
N VAL A 507 -13.09 -19.30 30.68
CA VAL A 507 -13.64 -18.94 29.35
C VAL A 507 -12.75 -19.42 28.20
N SER A 508 -11.43 -19.48 28.42
CA SER A 508 -10.46 -19.90 27.40
C SER A 508 -10.40 -21.42 27.19
N ARG A 509 -11.20 -22.21 27.93
CA ARG A 509 -11.23 -23.67 27.80
C ARG A 509 -11.74 -24.11 26.43
N SER A 510 -11.08 -25.12 25.86
CA SER A 510 -11.51 -25.79 24.62
C SER A 510 -11.96 -27.23 24.91
N ASN A 511 -12.83 -27.78 24.06
CA ASN A 511 -13.34 -29.16 24.15
C ASN A 511 -14.14 -29.47 25.44
N VAL A 512 -15.13 -28.63 25.74
CA VAL A 512 -16.05 -28.83 26.86
C VAL A 512 -17.12 -29.86 26.47
N ILE A 513 -17.19 -30.96 27.24
CA ILE A 513 -18.18 -32.05 27.03
C ILE A 513 -19.55 -31.65 27.60
N ASP A 514 -19.59 -31.13 28.82
CA ASP A 514 -20.80 -30.62 29.47
C ASP A 514 -20.80 -29.09 29.46
N LYS A 515 -21.43 -28.51 28.44
CA LYS A 515 -21.49 -27.05 28.25
C LYS A 515 -22.30 -26.35 29.34
N ILE A 516 -23.40 -26.95 29.81
CA ILE A 516 -24.27 -26.33 30.80
C ILE A 516 -23.54 -26.21 32.14
N HIS A 517 -22.91 -27.29 32.60
CA HIS A 517 -22.12 -27.25 33.84
C HIS A 517 -20.95 -26.26 33.74
N HIS A 518 -20.29 -26.21 32.57
CA HIS A 518 -19.19 -25.26 32.35
C HIS A 518 -19.65 -23.80 32.40
N ASP A 519 -20.76 -23.47 31.74
CA ASP A 519 -21.30 -22.11 31.76
C ASP A 519 -21.80 -21.73 33.17
N GLU A 520 -22.29 -22.70 33.97
CA GLU A 520 -22.60 -22.50 35.38
C GLU A 520 -21.33 -22.20 36.22
N GLU A 521 -20.21 -22.86 35.95
CA GLU A 521 -18.89 -22.52 36.54
C GLU A 521 -18.46 -21.08 36.15
N VAL A 522 -18.64 -20.68 34.88
CA VAL A 522 -18.31 -19.34 34.37
C VAL A 522 -19.18 -18.28 35.05
N VAL A 523 -20.49 -18.51 35.18
CA VAL A 523 -21.41 -17.61 35.90
C VAL A 523 -21.00 -17.49 37.38
N GLY A 524 -20.62 -18.61 38.01
CA GLY A 524 -20.10 -18.63 39.38
C GLY A 524 -18.85 -17.75 39.54
N ALA A 525 -17.84 -17.96 38.70
CA ALA A 525 -16.60 -17.19 38.73
C ALA A 525 -16.82 -15.70 38.41
N ALA A 526 -17.70 -15.38 37.46
CA ALA A 526 -18.03 -14.00 37.15
C ALA A 526 -18.73 -13.30 38.33
N ASN A 527 -19.61 -13.99 39.05
CA ASN A 527 -20.22 -13.46 40.27
C ASN A 527 -19.18 -13.20 41.36
N GLU A 528 -18.15 -14.04 41.51
CA GLU A 528 -17.06 -13.78 42.46
C GLU A 528 -16.31 -12.48 42.12
N VAL A 529 -15.99 -12.25 40.84
CA VAL A 529 -15.37 -10.99 40.38
C VAL A 529 -16.28 -9.81 40.68
N ILE A 530 -17.55 -9.87 40.28
CA ILE A 530 -18.54 -8.80 40.47
C ILE A 530 -18.72 -8.47 41.96
N ASN A 531 -18.78 -9.48 42.82
CA ASN A 531 -18.96 -9.32 44.27
C ASN A 531 -17.69 -8.80 44.97
N SER A 532 -16.51 -8.98 44.37
CA SER A 532 -15.25 -8.45 44.91
C SER A 532 -15.09 -6.94 44.72
N ILE A 533 -15.88 -6.33 43.82
CA ILE A 533 -15.74 -4.93 43.40
C ILE A 533 -16.82 -4.06 44.07
N ASP A 534 -16.42 -3.00 44.76
CA ASP A 534 -17.34 -1.96 45.23
C ASP A 534 -17.78 -1.07 44.07
N ARG A 535 -19.00 -1.32 43.59
CA ARG A 535 -19.61 -0.61 42.46
C ARG A 535 -19.95 0.84 42.77
N GLU A 536 -20.26 1.17 44.02
CA GLU A 536 -20.59 2.54 44.39
C GLU A 536 -19.34 3.41 44.45
N GLU A 537 -18.25 2.89 45.02
CA GLU A 537 -16.96 3.57 45.05
C GLU A 537 -16.43 3.81 43.63
N LEU A 538 -16.48 2.78 42.78
CA LEU A 538 -16.03 2.87 41.40
C LEU A 538 -16.85 3.90 40.59
N ALA A 539 -18.17 3.92 40.77
CA ALA A 539 -19.05 4.89 40.10
C ALA A 539 -18.81 6.33 40.59
N LYS A 540 -18.60 6.53 41.90
CA LYS A 540 -18.26 7.84 42.48
C LYS A 540 -16.93 8.36 41.93
N PHE A 541 -15.93 7.49 41.77
CA PHE A 541 -14.63 7.87 41.23
C PHE A 541 -14.73 8.39 39.79
N PHE A 542 -15.46 7.69 38.90
CA PHE A 542 -15.60 8.12 37.50
C PHE A 542 -16.56 9.30 37.29
N ALA A 543 -17.40 9.63 38.29
CA ALA A 543 -18.25 10.82 38.27
C ALA A 543 -17.48 12.11 38.61
N LEU A 544 -16.36 12.01 39.33
CA LEU A 544 -15.51 13.13 39.72
C LEU A 544 -14.41 13.37 38.67
N LYS A 545 -14.22 14.62 38.25
CA LYS A 545 -13.08 15.01 37.39
C LYS A 545 -11.83 15.12 38.26
N ASN A 546 -10.85 14.24 38.04
CA ASN A 546 -9.53 14.33 38.67
C ASN A 546 -8.59 15.20 37.82
N ASP A 547 -7.66 15.91 38.48
CA ASP A 547 -6.65 16.78 37.87
C ASP A 547 -5.56 15.93 37.18
N PRO A 548 -5.26 16.12 35.88
CA PRO A 548 -4.36 15.25 35.11
C PRO A 548 -2.85 15.45 35.38
N GLU A 549 -2.42 16.41 36.19
CA GLU A 549 -0.99 16.73 36.38
C GLU A 549 -0.30 16.03 37.57
N ASP A 550 -1.00 15.17 38.34
CA ASP A 550 -0.42 14.41 39.47
C ASP A 550 -0.17 12.93 39.12
N GLU A 551 1.09 12.47 39.22
CA GLU A 551 1.50 11.07 38.97
C GLU A 551 0.80 10.06 39.91
N GLU A 552 0.49 10.43 41.17
CA GLU A 552 -0.24 9.55 42.08
C GLU A 552 -1.71 9.41 41.64
N ALA A 553 -2.32 10.49 41.18
CA ALA A 553 -3.68 10.49 40.65
C ALA A 553 -3.80 9.69 39.34
N GLU A 554 -2.79 9.75 38.47
CA GLU A 554 -2.75 8.97 37.22
C GLU A 554 -2.66 7.46 37.49
N ASN A 555 -1.86 7.05 38.48
CA ASN A 555 -1.74 5.65 38.88
C ASN A 555 -3.02 5.11 39.54
N ILE A 556 -3.70 5.91 40.37
CA ILE A 556 -5.00 5.54 40.93
C ILE A 556 -6.05 5.41 39.81
N ARG A 557 -6.05 6.33 38.84
CA ARG A 557 -6.94 6.27 37.68
C ARG A 557 -6.72 5.00 36.85
N LYS A 558 -5.47 4.64 36.53
CA LYS A 558 -5.15 3.38 35.82
C LYS A 558 -5.66 2.15 36.57
N LYS A 559 -5.55 2.12 37.90
CA LYS A 559 -6.10 1.03 38.72
C LYS A 559 -7.62 0.99 38.66
N MET A 560 -8.29 2.13 38.78
CA MET A 560 -9.76 2.18 38.71
C MET A 560 -10.28 1.84 37.30
N GLU A 561 -9.58 2.22 36.24
CA GLU A 561 -9.86 1.81 34.85
C GLU A 561 -9.72 0.30 34.68
N LEU A 562 -8.65 -0.31 35.22
CA LEU A 562 -8.48 -1.76 35.23
C LEU A 562 -9.60 -2.48 35.98
N THR A 563 -9.99 -2.00 37.16
CA THR A 563 -11.09 -2.58 37.95
C THR A 563 -12.43 -2.47 37.22
N ARG A 564 -12.70 -1.35 36.54
CA ARG A 564 -13.88 -1.18 35.68
C ARG A 564 -13.87 -2.17 34.52
N ASP A 565 -12.73 -2.36 33.87
CA ASP A 565 -12.63 -3.28 32.74
C ASP A 565 -12.82 -4.73 33.18
N GLN A 566 -12.27 -5.12 34.34
CA GLN A 566 -12.50 -6.43 34.96
C GLN A 566 -13.98 -6.64 35.32
N LEU A 567 -14.65 -5.62 35.87
CA LEU A 567 -16.10 -5.67 36.15
C LEU A 567 -16.91 -5.84 34.87
N ALA A 568 -16.60 -5.07 33.84
CA ALA A 568 -17.29 -5.12 32.55
C ALA A 568 -17.08 -6.46 31.85
N ASP A 569 -15.86 -7.00 31.87
CA ASP A 569 -15.56 -8.33 31.32
C ASP A 569 -16.29 -9.43 32.07
N ALA A 570 -16.36 -9.37 33.42
CA ALA A 570 -17.12 -10.33 34.20
C ALA A 570 -18.62 -10.30 33.89
N LEU A 571 -19.23 -9.11 33.83
CA LEU A 571 -20.63 -8.93 33.44
C LEU A 571 -20.88 -9.42 32.01
N TYR A 572 -19.94 -9.16 31.08
CA TYR A 572 -20.04 -9.62 29.70
C TYR A 572 -20.02 -11.15 29.59
N GLN A 573 -19.03 -11.81 30.20
CA GLN A 573 -18.91 -13.28 30.18
C GLN A 573 -20.09 -13.95 30.87
N LYS A 574 -20.55 -13.41 32.01
CA LYS A 574 -21.78 -13.87 32.68
C LYS A 574 -23.00 -13.78 31.76
N GLY A 575 -23.14 -12.69 31.02
CA GLY A 575 -24.25 -12.49 30.09
C GLY A 575 -24.24 -13.51 28.95
N LEU A 576 -23.07 -13.81 28.39
CA LEU A 576 -22.94 -14.83 27.34
C LEU A 576 -23.27 -16.22 27.86
N ALA A 577 -22.72 -16.61 29.02
CA ALA A 577 -22.97 -17.90 29.65
C ALA A 577 -24.46 -18.10 30.01
N LEU A 578 -25.12 -17.06 30.56
CA LEU A 578 -26.56 -17.11 30.85
C LEU A 578 -27.41 -17.32 29.58
N ALA A 579 -27.03 -16.68 28.46
CA ALA A 579 -27.75 -16.85 27.20
C ALA A 579 -27.53 -18.24 26.59
N GLU A 580 -26.33 -18.79 26.67
CA GLU A 580 -26.02 -20.13 26.18
C GLU A 580 -26.78 -21.20 27.00
N ILE A 581 -26.77 -21.11 28.33
CA ILE A 581 -27.52 -22.01 29.23
C ILE A 581 -29.02 -22.03 28.88
N GLU A 582 -29.62 -20.86 28.65
CA GLU A 582 -31.04 -20.73 28.28
C GLU A 582 -31.31 -21.40 26.93
N SER A 583 -30.45 -21.17 25.94
CA SER A 583 -30.59 -21.77 24.60
C SER A 583 -30.52 -23.30 24.62
N LEU A 584 -29.57 -23.87 25.38
CA LEU A 584 -29.38 -25.32 25.49
C LEU A 584 -30.54 -25.97 26.27
N LYS A 585 -31.06 -25.31 27.30
CA LYS A 585 -32.20 -25.81 28.10
C LYS A 585 -33.53 -25.78 27.34
N ASP A 586 -33.65 -24.99 26.27
CA ASP A 586 -34.83 -24.99 25.40
C ASP A 586 -34.71 -25.98 24.23
N GLU A 587 -33.50 -26.34 23.78
CA GLU A 587 -33.28 -27.46 22.84
C GLU A 587 -33.60 -28.82 23.47
N ASP A 588 -33.21 -29.05 24.74
CA ASP A 588 -33.48 -30.30 25.49
C ASP A 588 -34.98 -30.56 25.79
N LYS A 589 -35.86 -29.56 25.61
CA LYS A 589 -37.31 -29.70 25.79
C LYS A 589 -38.05 -30.21 24.54
N SER A 590 -37.34 -30.55 23.45
CA SER A 590 -37.93 -31.27 22.32
C SER A 590 -37.18 -32.59 22.11
N PRO A 591 -37.80 -33.76 22.39
CA PRO A 591 -38.60 -34.46 21.37
C PRO A 591 -39.71 -35.42 21.88
N THR A 592 -40.87 -35.51 21.19
CA THR A 592 -41.57 -36.73 20.69
C THR A 592 -43.08 -36.52 20.47
N LEU A 593 -43.55 -36.61 19.22
CA LEU A 593 -44.57 -37.59 18.75
C LEU A 593 -45.06 -37.23 17.33
N ALA A 594 -44.75 -38.13 16.39
CA ALA A 594 -45.46 -38.28 15.13
C ALA A 594 -46.70 -39.20 15.34
N ALA A 595 -47.74 -38.98 14.52
CA ALA A 595 -49.04 -39.67 14.44
C ALA A 595 -50.01 -39.37 15.61
N THR A 596 -51.24 -38.87 15.43
CA THR A 596 -52.28 -39.27 14.47
C THR A 596 -53.34 -38.15 14.35
N LYS A 597 -54.03 -38.10 13.20
CA LYS A 597 -55.15 -37.20 12.86
C LYS A 597 -56.27 -37.16 13.92
N GLY A 598 -56.88 -35.97 14.10
CA GLY A 598 -58.33 -35.87 14.38
C GLY A 598 -58.78 -34.74 15.30
N THR A 599 -59.46 -33.76 14.70
CA THR A 599 -60.58 -32.94 15.24
C THR A 599 -60.33 -31.79 16.23
N LYS A 600 -60.98 -30.67 15.90
CA LYS A 600 -61.14 -29.40 16.63
C LYS A 600 -61.81 -29.61 17.99
N GLU A 601 -61.42 -28.83 19.00
CA GLU A 601 -62.29 -27.87 19.71
C GLU A 601 -61.55 -27.14 20.84
N ASP A 602 -62.05 -25.93 21.12
CA ASP A 602 -61.61 -24.94 22.09
C ASP A 602 -61.57 -25.47 23.54
N ILE A 603 -60.48 -25.23 24.28
CA ILE A 603 -60.52 -25.07 25.74
C ILE A 603 -59.51 -24.00 26.20
N GLU A 604 -60.05 -23.09 26.99
CA GLU A 604 -59.49 -21.95 27.70
C GLU A 604 -58.27 -22.25 28.59
N ASN A 605 -57.49 -21.18 28.81
CA ASN A 605 -56.79 -20.82 30.05
C ASN A 605 -56.63 -21.93 31.12
N LYS A 606 -55.44 -22.51 31.18
CA LYS A 606 -54.83 -22.93 32.46
C LYS A 606 -53.39 -22.44 32.53
N LYS A 607 -53.23 -21.21 33.00
CA LYS A 607 -52.04 -20.81 33.77
C LYS A 607 -51.98 -21.71 35.00
N SER A 608 -51.07 -22.68 34.99
CA SER A 608 -50.59 -23.29 36.22
C SER A 608 -49.78 -22.24 36.97
N THR A 609 -50.44 -21.62 37.94
CA THR A 609 -49.82 -20.94 39.07
C THR A 609 -49.01 -21.94 39.89
N ASP A 610 -47.69 -21.95 39.72
CA ASP A 610 -46.75 -21.95 40.84
C ASP A 610 -45.34 -21.61 40.35
N GLY A 611 -44.70 -20.65 41.01
CA GLY A 611 -43.36 -20.16 40.67
C GLY A 611 -43.30 -18.64 40.59
N ARG A 612 -42.84 -18.00 41.67
CA ARG A 612 -42.47 -16.58 41.72
C ARG A 612 -41.74 -16.18 40.43
N SER A 613 -42.09 -15.00 39.89
CA SER A 613 -41.36 -14.36 38.79
C SER A 613 -39.85 -14.32 39.08
N GLN A 614 -39.10 -15.29 38.57
CA GLN A 614 -37.66 -15.12 38.40
C GLN A 614 -37.52 -14.00 37.36
N GLY A 615 -36.98 -12.85 37.78
CA GLY A 615 -36.59 -11.80 36.84
C GLY A 615 -35.67 -12.39 35.77
N ASP A 616 -35.75 -11.88 34.55
CA ASP A 616 -34.84 -12.26 33.47
C ASP A 616 -33.40 -11.88 33.87
N LEU A 617 -32.67 -12.86 34.42
CA LEU A 617 -31.32 -12.70 34.98
C LEU A 617 -30.35 -12.14 33.95
N PHE A 618 -30.56 -12.44 32.67
CA PHE A 618 -29.77 -11.89 31.58
C PHE A 618 -30.05 -10.41 31.38
N GLU A 619 -31.32 -9.98 31.37
CA GLU A 619 -31.69 -8.58 31.20
C GLU A 619 -31.22 -7.72 32.38
N GLU A 620 -31.27 -8.25 33.61
CA GLU A 620 -30.69 -7.60 34.79
C GLU A 620 -29.18 -7.40 34.64
N ASN A 621 -28.46 -8.45 34.24
CA ASN A 621 -27.02 -8.41 34.00
C ASN A 621 -26.64 -7.45 32.87
N PHE A 622 -27.41 -7.44 31.77
CA PHE A 622 -27.18 -6.55 30.63
C PHE A 622 -27.40 -5.07 31.00
N LYS A 623 -28.47 -4.77 31.75
CA LYS A 623 -28.73 -3.42 32.27
C LYS A 623 -27.59 -2.94 33.15
N GLU A 624 -26.98 -3.83 33.92
CA GLU A 624 -25.81 -3.50 34.74
C GLU A 624 -24.58 -3.22 33.86
N LEU A 625 -24.24 -4.09 32.90
CA LEU A 625 -23.12 -3.88 31.97
C LEU A 625 -23.21 -2.52 31.24
N LYS A 626 -24.42 -2.17 30.79
CA LYS A 626 -24.69 -0.92 30.07
C LYS A 626 -24.33 0.35 30.86
N LYS A 627 -24.28 0.29 32.19
CA LYS A 627 -23.88 1.43 33.04
C LYS A 627 -22.38 1.71 32.95
N TRP A 628 -21.57 0.70 32.64
CA TRP A 628 -20.11 0.76 32.74
C TRP A 628 -19.41 0.94 31.39
N VAL A 629 -20.01 0.43 30.31
CA VAL A 629 -19.37 0.40 28.99
C VAL A 629 -20.33 0.73 27.86
N ASN A 630 -19.76 1.18 26.73
CA ASN A 630 -20.51 1.25 25.48
C ASN A 630 -20.73 -0.16 24.92
N VAL A 631 -21.94 -0.68 25.11
CA VAL A 631 -22.37 -2.01 24.63
C VAL A 631 -22.39 -2.15 23.10
N LYS A 632 -22.20 -1.06 22.32
CA LYS A 632 -22.05 -1.11 20.86
C LYS A 632 -20.61 -1.30 20.40
N SER A 633 -19.63 -1.26 21.31
CA SER A 633 -18.23 -1.48 20.97
C SER A 633 -17.97 -2.90 20.45
N SER A 634 -16.91 -3.09 19.66
CA SER A 634 -16.50 -4.40 19.13
C SER A 634 -16.29 -5.46 20.22
N LYS A 635 -15.83 -5.05 21.42
CA LYS A 635 -15.56 -5.94 22.55
C LYS A 635 -16.84 -6.53 23.17
N TYR A 636 -17.87 -5.71 23.38
CA TYR A 636 -19.09 -6.11 24.11
C TYR A 636 -20.32 -6.30 23.21
N GLY A 637 -20.22 -5.94 21.93
CA GLY A 637 -21.34 -5.87 21.00
C GLY A 637 -22.05 -7.20 20.76
N ILE A 638 -21.37 -8.33 20.89
CA ILE A 638 -21.99 -9.66 20.72
C ILE A 638 -23.10 -9.90 21.74
N LEU A 639 -22.93 -9.44 23.00
CA LEU A 639 -23.99 -9.59 24.01
C LEU A 639 -25.23 -8.75 23.65
N LEU A 640 -25.03 -7.58 23.03
CA LEU A 640 -26.13 -6.77 22.48
C LEU A 640 -26.81 -7.48 21.30
N VAL A 641 -26.05 -8.12 20.40
CA VAL A 641 -26.62 -8.94 19.31
C VAL A 641 -27.48 -10.06 19.89
N THR A 642 -26.98 -10.78 20.90
CA THR A 642 -27.72 -11.86 21.58
C THR A 642 -29.00 -11.35 22.24
N ARG A 643 -28.95 -10.20 22.92
CA ARG A 643 -30.14 -9.57 23.53
C ARG A 643 -31.21 -9.20 22.50
N GLU A 644 -30.80 -8.59 21.39
CA GLU A 644 -31.73 -8.20 20.32
C GLU A 644 -32.33 -9.42 19.62
N ARG A 645 -31.55 -10.49 19.42
CA ARG A 645 -32.03 -11.78 18.91
C ARG A 645 -33.04 -12.43 19.87
N ARG A 646 -32.74 -12.48 21.17
CA ARG A 646 -33.68 -12.95 22.23
C ARG A 646 -35.00 -12.18 22.21
N SER A 647 -34.94 -10.88 21.95
CA SER A 647 -36.11 -10.01 21.84
C SER A 647 -36.84 -10.08 20.48
N GLN A 648 -36.46 -11.00 19.59
CA GLN A 648 -36.98 -11.12 18.21
C GLN A 648 -36.83 -9.85 17.36
N ARG A 649 -35.88 -8.97 17.70
CA ARG A 649 -35.51 -7.77 16.93
C ARG A 649 -34.33 -8.07 16.01
N LEU A 650 -34.51 -9.08 15.16
CA LEU A 650 -33.45 -9.66 14.32
C LEU A 650 -32.76 -8.64 13.40
N GLY A 651 -33.51 -7.68 12.84
CA GLY A 651 -32.94 -6.61 12.01
C GLY A 651 -31.98 -5.69 12.80
N THR A 652 -32.29 -5.40 14.06
CA THR A 652 -31.40 -4.63 14.94
C THR A 652 -30.17 -5.46 15.32
N ALA A 653 -30.36 -6.74 15.63
CA ALA A 653 -29.25 -7.66 15.91
C ALA A 653 -28.27 -7.72 14.73
N LEU A 654 -28.80 -7.86 13.51
CA LEU A 654 -28.01 -7.86 12.27
C LEU A 654 -27.30 -6.53 12.04
N LYS A 655 -27.95 -5.39 12.30
CA LYS A 655 -27.33 -4.07 12.18
C LYS A 655 -26.15 -3.93 13.13
N VAL A 656 -26.34 -4.24 14.41
CA VAL A 656 -25.27 -4.19 15.42
C VAL A 656 -24.11 -5.10 15.02
N LEU A 657 -24.39 -6.31 14.53
CA LEU A 657 -23.34 -7.22 14.05
C LEU A 657 -22.59 -6.68 12.83
N CYS A 658 -23.29 -6.05 11.89
CA CYS A 658 -22.65 -5.39 10.74
C CYS A 658 -21.76 -4.23 11.17
N ASP A 659 -22.21 -3.41 12.12
CA ASP A 659 -21.43 -2.30 12.67
C ASP A 659 -20.15 -2.84 13.35
N ILE A 660 -20.26 -3.92 14.15
CA ILE A 660 -19.09 -4.59 14.74
C ILE A 660 -18.11 -5.08 13.67
N ILE A 661 -18.60 -5.72 12.61
CA ILE A 661 -17.75 -6.23 11.53
C ILE A 661 -17.05 -5.10 10.76
N GLN A 662 -17.70 -3.93 10.62
CA GLN A 662 -17.12 -2.77 9.94
C GLN A 662 -16.11 -2.03 10.81
N ASP A 663 -16.36 -1.95 12.12
CA ASP A 663 -15.51 -1.26 13.09
C ASP A 663 -14.35 -2.14 13.60
N ASP A 664 -14.36 -3.46 13.34
CA ASP A 664 -13.27 -4.37 13.73
C ASP A 664 -12.03 -4.09 12.88
N ALA A 665 -10.98 -3.59 13.55
CA ALA A 665 -9.68 -3.32 12.97
C ALA A 665 -8.84 -4.59 12.73
N GLU A 666 -9.28 -5.74 13.25
CA GLU A 666 -8.60 -7.02 13.12
C GLU A 666 -9.02 -7.77 11.85
N ALA A 667 -8.34 -8.89 11.59
CA ALA A 667 -8.72 -9.78 10.51
C ALA A 667 -10.16 -10.27 10.70
N ALA A 668 -10.88 -10.42 9.58
CA ALA A 668 -12.26 -10.90 9.58
C ALA A 668 -12.42 -12.16 10.45
N LYS A 669 -13.33 -12.12 11.43
CA LYS A 669 -13.59 -13.25 12.33
C LYS A 669 -14.68 -14.14 11.76
N LYS A 670 -14.33 -15.38 11.41
CA LYS A 670 -15.26 -16.35 10.80
C LYS A 670 -16.56 -16.50 11.60
N LYS A 671 -16.46 -16.56 12.93
CA LYS A 671 -17.61 -16.66 13.85
C LYS A 671 -18.64 -15.54 13.67
N PHE A 672 -18.21 -14.31 13.39
CA PHE A 672 -19.13 -13.18 13.20
C PHE A 672 -19.92 -13.31 11.89
N TYR A 673 -19.29 -13.80 10.83
CA TYR A 673 -19.97 -14.04 9.56
C TYR A 673 -20.87 -15.29 9.60
N GLU A 674 -20.50 -16.32 10.37
CA GLU A 674 -21.38 -17.46 10.65
C GLU A 674 -22.63 -17.02 11.44
N LEU A 675 -22.47 -16.14 12.44
CA LEU A 675 -23.61 -15.55 13.15
C LEU A 675 -24.46 -14.66 12.22
N LYS A 676 -23.83 -13.90 11.34
CA LYS A 676 -24.53 -13.08 10.33
C LYS A 676 -25.39 -13.96 9.41
N LEU A 677 -24.86 -15.09 8.95
CA LEU A 677 -25.59 -16.07 8.16
C LEU A 677 -26.80 -16.63 8.92
N SER A 678 -26.59 -17.02 10.17
CA SER A 678 -27.67 -17.51 11.03
C SER A 678 -28.80 -16.49 11.18
N LEU A 679 -28.48 -15.21 11.43
CA LEU A 679 -29.47 -14.14 11.50
C LEU A 679 -30.19 -13.91 10.16
N LEU A 680 -29.48 -13.93 9.03
CA LEU A 680 -30.07 -13.76 7.71
C LEU A 680 -31.04 -14.90 7.35
N ASP A 681 -30.70 -16.12 7.74
CA ASP A 681 -31.56 -17.30 7.56
C ASP A 681 -32.81 -17.22 8.44
N GLU A 682 -32.69 -16.80 9.70
CA GLU A 682 -33.82 -16.58 10.61
C GLU A 682 -34.77 -15.48 10.14
N ILE A 683 -34.24 -14.40 9.56
CA ILE A 683 -35.04 -13.33 8.97
C ILE A 683 -35.74 -13.80 7.67
N GLY A 684 -35.22 -14.83 7.02
CA GLY A 684 -35.72 -15.34 5.74
C GLY A 684 -35.15 -14.61 4.51
N TRP A 685 -34.06 -13.86 4.65
CA TRP A 685 -33.40 -13.13 3.55
C TRP A 685 -32.47 -14.06 2.76
N THR A 686 -33.05 -15.05 2.09
CA THR A 686 -32.34 -16.16 1.42
C THR A 686 -31.32 -15.70 0.39
N HIS A 687 -31.62 -14.65 -0.38
CA HIS A 687 -30.71 -14.09 -1.38
C HIS A 687 -29.44 -13.49 -0.74
N LEU A 688 -29.57 -12.80 0.39
CA LEU A 688 -28.43 -12.25 1.13
C LEU A 688 -27.65 -13.36 1.84
N ALA A 689 -28.33 -14.36 2.40
CA ALA A 689 -27.67 -15.52 2.98
C ALA A 689 -26.86 -16.29 1.93
N ALA A 690 -27.41 -16.51 0.73
CA ALA A 690 -26.70 -17.15 -0.38
C ALA A 690 -25.45 -16.35 -0.81
N TYR A 691 -25.58 -15.02 -0.94
CA TYR A 691 -24.46 -14.14 -1.24
C TYR A 691 -23.37 -14.21 -0.16
N GLU A 692 -23.76 -14.16 1.11
CA GLU A 692 -22.82 -14.22 2.22
C GLU A 692 -22.10 -15.58 2.31
N ARG A 693 -22.79 -16.70 2.03
CA ARG A 693 -22.16 -18.03 1.92
C ARG A 693 -21.10 -18.07 0.81
N GLN A 694 -21.37 -17.47 -0.34
CA GLN A 694 -20.36 -17.38 -1.41
C GLN A 694 -19.14 -16.58 -0.96
N TRP A 695 -19.35 -15.46 -0.27
CA TRP A 695 -18.26 -14.65 0.26
C TRP A 695 -17.47 -15.32 1.37
N MET A 696 -18.05 -16.25 2.14
CA MET A 696 -17.30 -17.05 3.11
C MET A 696 -16.14 -17.80 2.47
N HIS A 697 -16.33 -18.33 1.25
CA HIS A 697 -15.26 -19.02 0.51
C HIS A 697 -14.12 -18.08 0.10
N VAL A 698 -14.43 -16.81 -0.15
CA VAL A 698 -13.45 -15.78 -0.54
C VAL A 698 -12.73 -15.21 0.69
N ARG A 699 -13.45 -14.99 1.80
CA ARG A 699 -12.88 -14.43 3.04
C ARG A 699 -12.09 -15.44 3.85
N PHE A 700 -12.47 -16.72 3.76
CA PHE A 700 -11.88 -17.80 4.55
C PHE A 700 -11.50 -18.99 3.64
N PRO A 701 -10.63 -18.80 2.64
CA PRO A 701 -10.18 -19.89 1.81
C PRO A 701 -9.35 -20.90 2.63
N PRO A 702 -9.43 -22.21 2.31
CA PRO A 702 -8.71 -23.24 3.05
C PRO A 702 -7.18 -23.15 2.87
N SER A 703 -6.75 -22.71 1.69
CA SER A 703 -5.35 -22.53 1.31
C SER A 703 -5.19 -21.27 0.47
N LEU A 704 -3.96 -20.77 0.37
CA LEU A 704 -3.62 -19.77 -0.63
C LEU A 704 -3.77 -20.36 -2.04
N PRO A 705 -4.05 -19.53 -3.05
CA PRO A 705 -3.90 -19.91 -4.46
C PRO A 705 -2.48 -20.40 -4.75
N LEU A 706 -2.36 -21.30 -5.72
CA LEU A 706 -1.06 -21.74 -6.23
C LEU A 706 -0.40 -20.63 -7.05
N PHE A 707 0.94 -20.64 -7.07
CA PHE A 707 1.75 -19.81 -7.97
C PHE A 707 1.90 -20.44 -9.37
#